data_AF-A0A1R7T2G6-F1
#
_entry.id   AF-A0A1R7T2G6-F1
#
_cell.length_a   1.000
_cell.length_b   1.000
_cell.length_c   1.000
_cell.angle_alpha   90.00
_cell.angle_beta   90.00
_cell.angle_gamma   90.00
#
_symmetry.space_group_name_H-M   'P 1'
#
loop_
_entity.id
_entity.type
_entity.pdbx_description
1 polymer ?
#
loop_
_entity_poly.entity_id
_entity_poly.type
_entity_poly.pdbx_seq_one_letter_code
_entity_poly.pdbx_strand_id
1 'polypeptide(L)'
;MAQWNQLQQLETRYLEQLYHLYSDSFPMELRQFLAPWIESQDWAYAANKESHATLVFHNLLGEIDQQYSRFLQENNVLYQHNLRRIKQHLQSKYLEKPMDIARIVARCLWEEQRLLQTATSAAQDGQAAHPTGTVVTEKQQILEHNLQDIRKRVQDMEQKMKMLENLQDDFDFNYKTLKSQGELSQDLNGNSQAAATRQKMAQLEQMLSALDQLRRQIVTEMGGLLTAMDYVQKNLTDEELADWKRRQQIACIGGPPNICLDRLETWITSLAESQLQIRQQIKKLEELQQKVSYKGDPIIQHRPALEEKIVDLFRNLMKSAFVVERQPCMPMHPDRPLVIKTGVQFTNKVRLLVKFPELNYQLKIKVCIDKESGDVAAIRGSRKFNILGTNTKVMNMEESNNGSLSAEFKHLTLREQRCGNGGRTNSDASLIVTEELHLITFETEVYHQGLKIDLETHSLPVVVISNICQMPNAWASILWYNMLTNHPKNVNFFTKPPVGTWDQVAEVLSWQFSSTTKRGLTIEQLTTLAEKLLGPCVNYSGCQITWAKFCKENMAGKGFSFWVWLDNIIDLVKKYILALWNEGYIMGFISKERERAILSPKPPGTFLLRFSESSKEGGITFTWVEKDISGKTQIQSVEPYTKQQLNSMSFADIIMGYKIMDATNILVSPLVYLYPEIPKEEAFGKYCRPEAAPESEMGGDSTGTIQPYLKTKFICVTPTNSGNTSDLFPMSPRTLDSLMHNEAEANPGHLDSLTLDMDVASPM
;
A
#
# COMPACT_ATOMS: atom_id res chain seq x y z
N MET A 1 -23.06 20.57 -18.60
CA MET A 1 -22.58 19.58 -17.61
C MET A 1 -21.77 20.36 -16.59
N ALA A 2 -21.97 20.13 -15.29
CA ALA A 2 -21.18 20.84 -14.27
C ALA A 2 -19.68 20.52 -14.44
N GLN A 3 -18.81 21.49 -14.19
CA GLN A 3 -17.34 21.34 -14.15
C GLN A 3 -16.96 20.16 -13.24
N TRP A 4 -17.68 20.01 -12.13
CA TRP A 4 -17.50 18.89 -11.21
C TRP A 4 -17.58 17.51 -11.88
N ASN A 5 -18.52 17.31 -12.81
CA ASN A 5 -18.69 16.03 -13.49
C ASN A 5 -17.51 15.73 -14.43
N GLN A 6 -16.88 16.76 -14.99
CA GLN A 6 -15.68 16.60 -15.82
C GLN A 6 -14.46 16.21 -14.96
N LEU A 7 -14.33 16.81 -13.77
CA LEU A 7 -13.27 16.49 -12.82
C LEU A 7 -13.32 15.05 -12.33
N GLN A 8 -14.53 14.51 -12.09
CA GLN A 8 -14.72 13.13 -11.67
C GLN A 8 -14.29 12.09 -12.70
N GLN A 9 -14.12 12.50 -13.96
CA GLN A 9 -13.69 11.63 -15.07
C GLN A 9 -12.17 11.68 -15.31
N LEU A 10 -11.43 12.49 -14.53
CA LEU A 10 -9.98 12.58 -14.66
C LEU A 10 -9.26 11.31 -14.14
N GLU A 11 -8.05 11.06 -14.64
CA GLU A 11 -7.19 9.99 -14.15
C GLU A 11 -6.83 10.17 -12.66
N THR A 12 -6.56 9.08 -11.95
CA THR A 12 -6.31 9.05 -10.50
C THR A 12 -5.23 10.03 -10.04
N ARG A 13 -4.17 10.25 -10.84
CA ARG A 13 -3.12 11.24 -10.54
C ARG A 13 -3.65 12.67 -10.41
N TYR A 14 -4.65 13.05 -11.20
CA TYR A 14 -5.28 14.37 -11.14
C TYR A 14 -6.35 14.41 -10.05
N LEU A 15 -7.01 13.28 -9.75
CA LEU A 15 -7.94 13.16 -8.63
C LEU A 15 -7.22 13.32 -7.27
N GLU A 16 -6.00 12.83 -7.12
CA GLU A 16 -5.21 13.08 -5.90
C GLU A 16 -4.93 14.57 -5.71
N GLN A 17 -4.53 15.27 -6.79
CA GLN A 17 -4.34 16.73 -6.75
C GLN A 17 -5.67 17.45 -6.43
N LEU A 18 -6.79 16.98 -6.99
CA LEU A 18 -8.12 17.49 -6.69
C LEU A 18 -8.46 17.32 -5.21
N TYR A 19 -8.17 16.17 -4.59
CA TYR A 19 -8.41 15.95 -3.16
C TYR A 19 -7.63 16.91 -2.27
N HIS A 20 -6.43 17.33 -2.69
CA HIS A 20 -5.61 18.28 -1.94
C HIS A 20 -6.17 19.72 -2.00
N LEU A 21 -7.09 20.02 -2.92
CA LEU A 21 -7.74 21.34 -3.01
C LEU A 21 -8.79 21.56 -1.91
N TYR A 22 -9.37 20.48 -1.40
CA TYR A 22 -10.45 20.54 -0.40
C TYR A 22 -9.93 20.30 1.00
N SER A 23 -10.47 21.07 1.94
CA SER A 23 -10.15 20.99 3.37
C SER A 23 -11.38 21.31 4.19
N ASP A 24 -11.29 21.25 5.51
CA ASP A 24 -12.39 21.68 6.39
C ASP A 24 -12.84 23.12 6.12
N SER A 25 -11.94 23.96 5.58
CA SER A 25 -12.25 25.35 5.20
C SER A 25 -13.28 25.46 4.07
N PHE A 26 -13.28 24.51 3.13
CA PHE A 26 -14.28 24.39 2.07
C PHE A 26 -14.45 22.89 1.75
N PRO A 27 -15.44 22.23 2.39
CA PRO A 27 -15.59 20.78 2.30
C PRO A 27 -15.97 20.30 0.89
N MET A 28 -15.37 19.19 0.46
CA MET A 28 -15.62 18.60 -0.86
C MET A 28 -17.09 18.17 -1.04
N GLU A 29 -17.73 17.74 0.04
CA GLU A 29 -19.14 17.38 0.04
C GLU A 29 -20.03 18.57 -0.33
N LEU A 30 -19.69 19.77 0.17
CA LEU A 30 -20.41 20.99 -0.17
C LEU A 30 -20.23 21.33 -1.65
N ARG A 31 -18.98 21.24 -2.15
CA ARG A 31 -18.66 21.44 -3.56
C ARG A 31 -19.44 20.49 -4.46
N GLN A 32 -19.56 19.21 -4.07
CA GLN A 32 -20.26 18.18 -4.83
C GLN A 32 -21.78 18.37 -4.81
N PHE A 33 -22.38 18.52 -3.63
CA PHE A 33 -23.84 18.61 -3.50
C PHE A 33 -24.43 19.88 -4.13
N LEU A 34 -23.67 20.97 -4.12
CA LEU A 34 -24.07 22.26 -4.68
C LEU A 34 -23.32 22.63 -5.96
N ALA A 35 -22.69 21.68 -6.64
CA ALA A 35 -21.86 21.94 -7.81
C ALA A 35 -22.49 22.87 -8.85
N PRO A 36 -23.74 22.64 -9.32
CA PRO A 36 -24.36 23.51 -10.32
C PRO A 36 -24.59 24.93 -9.82
N TRP A 37 -24.94 25.08 -8.53
CA TRP A 37 -25.18 26.40 -7.94
C TRP A 37 -23.86 27.14 -7.72
N ILE A 38 -22.87 26.49 -7.12
CA ILE A 38 -21.55 27.08 -6.86
C ILE A 38 -20.91 27.56 -8.16
N GLU A 39 -20.96 26.77 -9.22
CA GLU A 39 -20.39 27.13 -10.53
C GLU A 39 -21.13 28.28 -11.23
N SER A 40 -22.38 28.58 -10.83
CA SER A 40 -23.17 29.67 -11.40
C SER A 40 -22.91 31.05 -10.79
N GLN A 41 -22.20 31.12 -9.66
CA GLN A 41 -21.95 32.38 -8.95
C GLN A 41 -20.60 33.00 -9.36
N ASP A 42 -20.53 34.35 -9.39
CA ASP A 42 -19.29 35.07 -9.65
C ASP A 42 -18.48 35.27 -8.36
N TRP A 43 -17.75 34.22 -7.97
CA TRP A 43 -16.92 34.23 -6.76
C TRP A 43 -15.74 35.20 -6.84
N ALA A 44 -15.22 35.48 -8.05
CA ALA A 44 -14.14 36.44 -8.24
C ALA A 44 -14.62 37.88 -7.95
N TYR A 45 -15.84 38.21 -8.35
CA TYR A 45 -16.47 39.47 -7.97
C TYR A 45 -16.80 39.51 -6.47
N ALA A 46 -17.35 38.42 -5.90
CA ALA A 46 -17.63 38.32 -4.47
C ALA A 46 -16.36 38.49 -3.60
N ALA A 47 -15.23 37.92 -4.01
CA ALA A 47 -13.95 38.03 -3.31
C ALA A 47 -13.42 39.47 -3.17
N ASN A 48 -13.90 40.38 -4.02
CA ASN A 48 -13.48 41.78 -4.09
C ASN A 48 -14.55 42.79 -3.63
N LYS A 49 -15.76 42.33 -3.28
CA LYS A 49 -16.87 43.19 -2.87
C LYS A 49 -17.66 42.59 -1.71
N GLU A 50 -17.46 43.16 -0.52
CA GLU A 50 -18.03 42.66 0.74
C GLU A 50 -19.55 42.51 0.71
N SER A 51 -20.31 43.50 0.21
CA SER A 51 -21.77 43.42 0.13
C SER A 51 -22.26 42.28 -0.78
N HIS A 52 -21.49 41.95 -1.82
CA HIS A 52 -21.79 40.82 -2.68
C HIS A 52 -21.37 39.50 -2.04
N ALA A 53 -20.22 39.46 -1.36
CA ALA A 53 -19.79 38.30 -0.57
C ALA A 53 -20.80 37.90 0.49
N THR A 54 -21.34 38.87 1.24
CA THR A 54 -22.36 38.64 2.27
C THR A 54 -23.65 38.08 1.64
N LEU A 55 -24.10 38.64 0.52
CA LEU A 55 -25.28 38.15 -0.20
C LEU A 55 -25.09 36.70 -0.68
N VAL A 56 -23.98 36.42 -1.37
CA VAL A 56 -23.68 35.08 -1.90
C VAL A 56 -23.50 34.08 -0.75
N PHE A 57 -22.91 34.48 0.37
CA PHE A 57 -22.76 33.62 1.55
C PHE A 57 -24.11 33.24 2.17
N HIS A 58 -25.03 34.19 2.35
CA HIS A 58 -26.38 33.87 2.82
C HIS A 58 -27.16 32.99 1.85
N ASN A 59 -27.01 33.22 0.53
CA ASN A 59 -27.61 32.35 -0.48
C ASN A 59 -27.04 30.93 -0.42
N LEU A 60 -25.72 30.78 -0.22
CA LEU A 60 -25.08 29.47 -0.04
C LEU A 60 -25.68 28.72 1.17
N LEU A 61 -25.88 29.40 2.30
CA LEU A 61 -26.54 28.79 3.46
C LEU A 61 -27.98 28.36 3.16
N GLY A 62 -28.71 29.15 2.37
CA GLY A 62 -30.06 28.82 1.91
C GLY A 62 -30.09 27.61 0.98
N GLU A 63 -29.11 27.47 0.09
CA GLU A 63 -28.97 26.29 -0.76
C GLU A 63 -28.62 25.03 0.03
N ILE A 64 -27.82 25.14 1.09
CA ILE A 64 -27.57 24.03 2.02
C ILE A 64 -28.89 23.58 2.68
N ASP A 65 -29.76 24.50 3.07
CA ASP A 65 -31.06 24.17 3.67
C ASP A 65 -32.00 23.48 2.67
N GLN A 66 -31.98 23.90 1.41
CA GLN A 66 -32.74 23.24 0.34
C GLN A 66 -32.23 21.81 0.11
N GLN A 67 -30.92 21.59 0.04
CA GLN A 67 -30.35 20.24 -0.12
C GLN A 67 -30.58 19.37 1.11
N TYR A 68 -30.48 19.94 2.32
CA TYR A 68 -30.83 19.24 3.55
C TYR A 68 -32.28 18.71 3.50
N SER A 69 -33.21 19.54 3.01
CA SER A 69 -34.63 19.15 2.86
C SER A 69 -34.82 18.02 1.84
N ARG A 70 -34.01 17.98 0.77
CA ARG A 70 -34.02 16.86 -0.20
C ARG A 70 -33.50 15.57 0.45
N PHE A 71 -32.38 15.62 1.16
CA PHE A 71 -31.86 14.45 1.88
C PHE A 71 -32.75 14.00 3.02
N LEU A 72 -33.57 14.89 3.58
CA LEU A 72 -34.63 14.55 4.53
C LEU A 72 -35.72 13.70 3.86
N GLN A 73 -36.16 14.05 2.65
CA GLN A 73 -37.12 13.27 1.88
C GLN A 73 -36.56 11.90 1.46
N GLU A 74 -35.26 11.82 1.16
CA GLU A 74 -34.57 10.59 0.79
C GLU A 74 -34.18 9.70 2.00
N ASN A 75 -34.48 10.13 3.23
CA ASN A 75 -34.08 9.44 4.47
C ASN A 75 -32.56 9.17 4.59
N ASN A 76 -31.71 9.96 3.93
CA ASN A 76 -30.26 9.80 3.99
C ASN A 76 -29.67 10.50 5.22
N VAL A 77 -29.71 9.81 6.37
CA VAL A 77 -29.28 10.33 7.68
C VAL A 77 -27.82 10.81 7.67
N LEU A 78 -26.94 10.13 6.91
CA LEU A 78 -25.52 10.50 6.83
C LEU A 78 -25.33 11.86 6.16
N TYR A 79 -25.95 12.09 5.00
CA TYR A 79 -25.83 13.36 4.30
C TYR A 79 -26.55 14.50 5.03
N GLN A 80 -27.65 14.21 5.72
CA GLN A 80 -28.30 15.18 6.62
C GLN A 80 -27.34 15.63 7.73
N HIS A 81 -26.71 14.70 8.43
CA HIS A 81 -25.74 15.00 9.49
C HIS A 81 -24.55 15.81 8.95
N ASN A 82 -23.99 15.40 7.81
CA ASN A 82 -22.84 16.08 7.20
C ASN A 82 -23.17 17.51 6.78
N LEU A 83 -24.28 17.74 6.07
CA LEU A 83 -24.68 19.10 5.67
C LEU A 83 -24.95 20.00 6.88
N ARG A 84 -25.57 19.47 7.95
CA ARG A 84 -25.79 20.22 9.19
C ARG A 84 -24.48 20.67 9.83
N ARG A 85 -23.49 19.77 9.90
CA ARG A 85 -22.15 20.07 10.43
C ARG A 85 -21.42 21.09 9.57
N ILE A 86 -21.48 20.94 8.23
CA ILE A 86 -20.87 21.87 7.28
C ILE A 86 -21.49 23.26 7.44
N LYS A 87 -22.82 23.36 7.49
CA LYS A 87 -23.51 24.65 7.69
C LYS A 87 -23.03 25.37 8.95
N GLN A 88 -22.99 24.65 10.08
CA GLN A 88 -22.51 25.18 11.35
C GLN A 88 -21.05 25.66 11.27
N HIS A 89 -20.18 24.87 10.63
CA HIS A 89 -18.78 25.25 10.43
C HIS A 89 -18.66 26.54 9.62
N LEU A 90 -19.32 26.61 8.45
CA LEU A 90 -19.27 27.80 7.59
C LEU A 90 -19.79 29.04 8.33
N GLN A 91 -20.91 28.92 9.06
CA GLN A 91 -21.47 30.00 9.86
C GLN A 91 -20.48 30.47 10.93
N SER A 92 -19.88 29.55 11.69
CA SER A 92 -18.94 29.93 12.76
C SER A 92 -17.68 30.64 12.24
N LYS A 93 -17.23 30.29 11.03
CA LYS A 93 -15.93 30.71 10.51
C LYS A 93 -16.01 31.93 9.58
N TYR A 94 -17.08 32.05 8.79
CA TYR A 94 -17.16 33.02 7.70
C TYR A 94 -18.31 34.03 7.82
N LEU A 95 -19.19 33.90 8.81
CA LEU A 95 -20.32 34.84 8.97
C LEU A 95 -19.85 36.29 9.16
N GLU A 96 -18.76 36.50 9.90
CA GLU A 96 -18.16 37.83 10.10
C GLU A 96 -17.16 38.21 8.98
N LYS A 97 -16.75 37.26 8.14
CA LYS A 97 -15.73 37.46 7.09
C LYS A 97 -16.09 36.73 5.78
N PRO A 98 -17.21 37.09 5.13
CA PRO A 98 -17.73 36.37 3.96
C PRO A 98 -16.83 36.47 2.73
N MET A 99 -15.95 37.47 2.66
CA MET A 99 -14.96 37.58 1.58
C MET A 99 -13.92 36.46 1.61
N ASP A 100 -13.60 35.90 2.79
CA ASP A 100 -12.59 34.85 2.92
C ASP A 100 -13.06 33.55 2.26
N ILE A 101 -14.31 33.14 2.49
CA ILE A 101 -14.89 31.98 1.80
C ILE A 101 -15.02 32.25 0.30
N ALA A 102 -15.38 33.46 -0.12
CA ALA A 102 -15.45 33.80 -1.54
C ALA A 102 -14.08 33.65 -2.25
N ARG A 103 -12.98 34.07 -1.61
CA ARG A 103 -11.61 33.85 -2.12
C ARG A 103 -11.26 32.37 -2.20
N ILE A 104 -11.62 31.59 -1.18
CA ILE A 104 -11.35 30.15 -1.14
C ILE A 104 -12.08 29.46 -2.30
N VAL A 105 -13.39 29.70 -2.46
CA VAL A 105 -14.19 29.08 -3.53
C VAL A 105 -13.71 29.52 -4.91
N ALA A 106 -13.41 30.81 -5.11
CA ALA A 106 -12.85 31.32 -6.36
C ALA A 106 -11.52 30.63 -6.71
N ARG A 107 -10.63 30.46 -5.72
CA ARG A 107 -9.36 29.77 -5.88
C ARG A 107 -9.55 28.30 -6.23
N CYS A 108 -10.42 27.58 -5.53
CA CYS A 108 -10.71 26.18 -5.80
C CYS A 108 -11.22 25.98 -7.24
N LEU A 109 -12.20 26.78 -7.68
CA LEU A 109 -12.73 26.70 -9.05
C LEU A 109 -11.68 27.02 -10.12
N TRP A 110 -10.80 27.98 -9.84
CA TRP A 110 -9.68 28.31 -10.74
C TRP A 110 -8.64 27.19 -10.82
N GLU A 111 -8.26 26.60 -9.69
CA GLU A 111 -7.33 25.47 -9.64
C GLU A 111 -7.92 24.21 -10.29
N GLU A 112 -9.22 23.95 -10.11
CA GLU A 112 -9.97 22.92 -10.83
C GLU A 112 -9.89 23.12 -12.36
N GLN A 113 -10.10 24.35 -12.83
CA GLN A 113 -10.06 24.66 -14.26
C GLN A 113 -8.64 24.49 -14.82
N ARG A 114 -7.62 24.89 -14.06
CA ARG A 114 -6.22 24.64 -14.40
C ARG A 114 -5.89 23.15 -14.46
N LEU A 115 -6.42 22.35 -13.54
CA LEU A 115 -6.27 20.88 -13.54
C LEU A 115 -6.88 20.27 -14.81
N LEU A 116 -8.10 20.65 -15.18
CA LEU A 116 -8.75 20.20 -16.42
C LEU A 116 -7.93 20.56 -17.66
N GLN A 117 -7.41 21.79 -17.73
CA GLN A 117 -6.54 22.22 -18.84
C GLN A 117 -5.27 21.39 -18.90
N THR A 118 -4.62 21.16 -17.76
CA THR A 118 -3.39 20.35 -17.66
C THR A 118 -3.63 18.90 -18.11
N ALA A 119 -4.75 18.29 -17.69
CA ALA A 119 -5.12 16.95 -18.10
C ALA A 119 -5.43 16.87 -19.61
N THR A 120 -6.09 17.89 -20.16
CA THR A 120 -6.42 17.96 -21.59
C THR A 120 -5.16 18.11 -22.45
N SER A 121 -4.21 18.95 -22.04
CA SER A 121 -2.92 19.11 -22.74
C SER A 121 -2.07 17.84 -22.68
N ALA A 122 -2.04 17.16 -21.52
CA ALA A 122 -1.30 15.91 -21.37
C ALA A 122 -1.85 14.77 -22.26
N ALA A 123 -3.15 14.76 -22.52
CA ALA A 123 -3.78 13.80 -23.43
C ALA A 123 -3.42 14.06 -24.91
N GLN A 124 -3.07 15.30 -25.29
CA GLN A 124 -2.71 15.66 -26.67
C GLN A 124 -1.25 15.38 -27.01
N ASP A 125 -0.34 15.43 -26.03
CA ASP A 125 1.12 15.28 -26.25
C ASP A 125 1.64 13.83 -26.29
N GLY A 126 0.77 12.82 -26.30
CA GLY A 126 1.14 11.43 -26.56
C GLY A 126 2.12 10.80 -25.56
N GLN A 127 2.35 11.39 -24.39
CA GLN A 127 3.09 10.74 -23.32
C GLN A 127 2.28 9.55 -22.83
N ALA A 128 2.85 8.35 -23.07
CA ALA A 128 2.26 7.06 -22.75
C ALA A 128 1.57 7.09 -21.39
N ALA A 129 0.25 6.87 -21.41
CA ALA A 129 -0.56 6.67 -20.23
C ALA A 129 0.07 5.53 -19.41
N HIS A 130 0.57 5.83 -18.22
CA HIS A 130 0.74 4.82 -17.19
C HIS A 130 -0.63 4.66 -16.51
N PRO A 131 -1.39 3.58 -16.77
CA PRO A 131 -2.73 3.43 -16.23
C PRO A 131 -2.63 3.10 -14.75
N THR A 132 -2.76 4.13 -13.91
CA THR A 132 -2.83 4.01 -12.45
C THR A 132 -4.25 4.18 -11.90
N GLY A 133 -5.24 4.33 -12.78
CA GLY A 133 -6.66 4.29 -12.42
C GLY A 133 -7.29 2.92 -12.59
N THR A 134 -8.39 2.69 -11.86
CA THR A 134 -9.28 1.53 -11.92
C THR A 134 -10.07 1.47 -13.25
N VAL A 135 -9.42 1.71 -14.38
CA VAL A 135 -10.01 1.50 -15.70
C VAL A 135 -9.89 0.01 -15.98
N VAL A 136 -11.03 -0.65 -16.16
CA VAL A 136 -11.04 -2.05 -16.60
C VAL A 136 -10.27 -2.13 -17.90
N THR A 137 -9.14 -2.83 -17.89
CA THR A 137 -8.30 -2.96 -19.09
C THR A 137 -9.04 -3.78 -20.15
N GLU A 138 -8.72 -3.56 -21.43
CA GLU A 138 -9.30 -4.35 -22.54
C GLU A 138 -9.13 -5.85 -22.30
N LYS A 139 -7.94 -6.26 -21.82
CA LYS A 139 -7.63 -7.62 -21.39
C LYS A 139 -8.63 -8.16 -20.35
N GLN A 140 -8.96 -7.36 -19.34
CA GLN A 140 -9.93 -7.74 -18.30
C GLN A 140 -11.36 -7.84 -18.84
N GLN A 141 -11.73 -6.99 -19.81
CA GLN A 141 -13.04 -7.11 -20.48
C GLN A 141 -13.15 -8.40 -21.28
N ILE A 142 -12.10 -8.75 -22.03
CA ILE A 142 -12.03 -10.00 -22.80
C ILE A 142 -12.12 -11.21 -21.86
N LEU A 143 -11.41 -11.18 -20.73
CA LEU A 143 -11.47 -12.25 -19.73
C LEU A 143 -12.87 -12.41 -19.14
N GLU A 144 -13.53 -11.31 -18.81
CA GLU A 144 -14.89 -11.31 -18.26
C GLU A 144 -15.92 -11.82 -19.28
N HIS A 145 -15.77 -11.45 -20.55
CA HIS A 145 -16.58 -12.00 -21.64
C HIS A 145 -16.39 -13.51 -21.78
N ASN A 146 -15.14 -13.99 -21.81
CA ASN A 146 -14.84 -15.42 -21.92
C ASN A 146 -15.40 -16.23 -20.73
N LEU A 147 -15.40 -15.67 -19.52
CA LEU A 147 -16.00 -16.29 -18.34
C LEU A 147 -17.54 -16.36 -18.44
N GLN A 148 -18.18 -15.31 -18.95
CA GLN A 148 -19.61 -15.30 -19.22
C GLN A 148 -19.98 -16.35 -20.28
N ASP A 149 -19.18 -16.48 -21.33
CA ASP A 149 -19.35 -17.50 -22.38
C ASP A 149 -19.21 -18.92 -21.82
N ILE A 150 -18.20 -19.17 -20.97
CA ILE A 150 -18.07 -20.46 -20.26
C ILE A 150 -19.35 -20.74 -19.47
N ARG A 151 -19.80 -19.80 -18.65
CA ARG A 151 -21.00 -19.96 -17.82
C ARG A 151 -22.23 -20.27 -18.66
N LYS A 152 -22.41 -19.57 -19.79
CA LYS A 152 -23.51 -19.82 -20.73
C LYS A 152 -23.43 -21.23 -21.32
N ARG A 153 -22.25 -21.65 -21.79
CA ARG A 153 -22.06 -22.99 -22.37
C ARG A 153 -22.30 -24.11 -21.36
N VAL A 154 -21.97 -23.90 -20.09
CA VAL A 154 -22.28 -24.85 -19.00
C VAL A 154 -23.80 -24.98 -18.79
N GLN A 155 -24.53 -23.86 -18.82
CA GLN A 155 -25.99 -23.86 -18.71
C GLN A 155 -26.67 -24.53 -19.92
N ASP A 156 -26.19 -24.26 -21.13
CA ASP A 156 -26.69 -24.90 -22.35
C ASP A 156 -26.42 -26.42 -22.31
N MET A 157 -25.28 -26.84 -21.75
CA MET A 157 -24.96 -28.26 -21.52
C MET A 157 -25.91 -28.90 -20.51
N GLU A 158 -26.27 -28.21 -19.42
CA GLU A 158 -27.25 -28.69 -18.44
C GLU A 158 -28.61 -29.00 -19.10
N GLN A 159 -29.06 -28.11 -20.00
CA GLN A 159 -30.30 -28.32 -20.75
C GLN A 159 -30.21 -29.56 -21.66
N LYS A 160 -29.09 -29.73 -22.38
CA LYS A 160 -28.86 -30.91 -23.23
C LYS A 160 -28.79 -32.20 -22.41
N MET A 161 -28.16 -32.17 -21.24
CA MET A 161 -28.11 -33.30 -20.32
C MET A 161 -29.52 -33.72 -19.87
N LYS A 162 -30.38 -32.76 -19.55
CA LYS A 162 -31.79 -33.03 -19.21
C LYS A 162 -32.57 -33.61 -20.39
N MET A 163 -32.34 -33.11 -21.60
CA MET A 163 -32.95 -33.68 -22.81
C MET A 163 -32.49 -35.13 -23.05
N LEU A 164 -31.20 -35.41 -22.84
CA LEU A 164 -30.64 -36.76 -22.96
C LEU A 164 -31.27 -37.72 -21.95
N GLU A 165 -31.38 -37.29 -20.68
CA GLU A 165 -32.01 -38.10 -19.62
C GLU A 165 -33.47 -38.42 -19.95
N ASN A 166 -34.27 -37.41 -20.33
CA ASN A 166 -35.67 -37.62 -20.70
C ASN A 166 -35.84 -38.58 -21.89
N LEU A 167 -35.05 -38.39 -22.96
CA LEU A 167 -35.11 -39.25 -24.14
C LEU A 167 -34.72 -40.69 -23.80
N GLN A 168 -33.78 -40.86 -22.86
CA GLN A 168 -33.34 -42.17 -22.42
C GLN A 168 -34.37 -42.87 -21.54
N ASP A 169 -35.03 -42.13 -20.63
CA ASP A 169 -36.10 -42.67 -19.80
C ASP A 169 -37.32 -43.04 -20.67
N ASP A 170 -37.67 -42.23 -21.68
CA ASP A 170 -38.71 -42.57 -22.67
C ASP A 170 -38.35 -43.83 -23.47
N PHE A 171 -37.08 -43.96 -23.89
CA PHE A 171 -36.59 -45.15 -24.58
C PHE A 171 -36.69 -46.39 -23.69
N ASP A 172 -36.23 -46.31 -22.44
CA ASP A 172 -36.27 -47.41 -21.48
C ASP A 172 -37.72 -47.84 -21.18
N PHE A 173 -38.63 -46.88 -20.99
CA PHE A 173 -40.06 -47.15 -20.83
C PHE A 173 -40.66 -47.86 -22.04
N ASN A 174 -40.41 -47.36 -23.25
CA ASN A 174 -40.91 -47.96 -24.48
C ASN A 174 -40.33 -49.35 -24.73
N TYR A 175 -39.04 -49.57 -24.42
CA TYR A 175 -38.36 -50.85 -24.55
C TYR A 175 -38.95 -51.89 -23.58
N LYS A 176 -39.11 -51.54 -22.30
CA LYS A 176 -39.75 -52.39 -21.29
C LYS A 176 -41.19 -52.72 -21.65
N THR A 177 -41.95 -51.73 -22.13
CA THR A 177 -43.33 -51.92 -22.59
C THR A 177 -43.39 -52.91 -23.75
N LEU A 178 -42.52 -52.77 -24.76
CA LEU A 178 -42.48 -53.69 -25.89
C LEU A 178 -42.07 -55.10 -25.47
N LYS A 179 -41.08 -55.23 -24.57
CA LYS A 179 -40.62 -56.53 -24.06
C LYS A 179 -41.73 -57.26 -23.29
N SER A 180 -42.43 -56.57 -22.40
CA SER A 180 -43.57 -57.14 -21.65
C SER A 180 -44.72 -57.57 -22.58
N GLN A 181 -45.00 -56.81 -23.65
CA GLN A 181 -45.99 -57.19 -24.67
C GLN A 181 -45.54 -58.41 -25.50
N GLY A 182 -44.24 -58.55 -25.77
CA GLY A 182 -43.66 -59.72 -26.46
C GLY A 182 -43.69 -61.00 -25.62
N GLU A 183 -43.61 -60.90 -24.30
CA GLU A 183 -43.71 -62.03 -23.37
C GLU A 183 -45.17 -62.51 -23.19
N LEU A 184 -46.16 -61.60 -23.28
CA LEU A 184 -47.61 -61.95 -23.20
C LEU A 184 -48.23 -62.45 -24.52
N SER A 185 -47.55 -62.32 -25.66
CA SER A 185 -48.15 -62.56 -27.00
C SER A 185 -47.76 -63.89 -27.65
N GLN A 186 -47.20 -64.85 -26.90
CA GLN A 186 -46.87 -66.18 -27.43
C GLN A 186 -48.09 -67.03 -27.85
N ASP A 187 -49.33 -66.62 -27.54
CA ASP A 187 -50.51 -67.49 -27.70
C ASP A 187 -51.55 -67.13 -28.78
N LEU A 188 -51.43 -66.06 -29.59
CA LEU A 188 -52.47 -65.74 -30.59
C LEU A 188 -51.95 -65.21 -31.95
N ASN A 189 -52.61 -65.68 -33.01
CA ASN A 189 -52.28 -65.49 -34.43
C ASN A 189 -52.68 -64.10 -34.96
N GLY A 190 -51.90 -63.48 -35.86
CA GLY A 190 -52.39 -62.43 -36.77
C GLY A 190 -51.36 -61.40 -37.27
N ASN A 191 -51.15 -61.34 -38.59
CA ASN A 191 -50.25 -60.43 -39.32
C ASN A 191 -50.30 -58.93 -38.91
N SER A 192 -51.40 -58.44 -38.32
CA SER A 192 -51.54 -57.04 -37.88
C SER A 192 -50.74 -56.72 -36.60
N GLN A 193 -50.65 -57.65 -35.65
CA GLN A 193 -49.81 -57.48 -34.44
C GLN A 193 -48.33 -57.52 -34.81
N ALA A 194 -47.93 -58.39 -35.75
CA ALA A 194 -46.56 -58.45 -36.24
C ALA A 194 -46.11 -57.13 -36.92
N ALA A 195 -47.00 -56.47 -37.66
CA ALA A 195 -46.74 -55.17 -38.26
C ALA A 195 -46.61 -54.06 -37.21
N ALA A 196 -47.50 -54.03 -36.21
CA ALA A 196 -47.44 -53.06 -35.10
C ALA A 196 -46.18 -53.22 -34.24
N THR A 197 -45.76 -54.46 -33.96
CA THR A 197 -44.50 -54.75 -33.25
C THR A 197 -43.28 -54.32 -34.06
N ARG A 198 -43.29 -54.54 -35.38
CA ARG A 198 -42.23 -54.07 -36.29
C ARG A 198 -42.13 -52.54 -36.30
N GLN A 199 -43.26 -51.83 -36.30
CA GLN A 199 -43.30 -50.38 -36.22
C GLN A 199 -42.74 -49.85 -34.89
N LYS A 200 -43.10 -50.47 -33.76
CA LYS A 200 -42.53 -50.12 -32.45
C LYS A 200 -41.03 -50.41 -32.35
N MET A 201 -40.53 -51.50 -32.95
CA MET A 201 -39.09 -51.75 -33.04
C MET A 201 -38.37 -50.69 -33.87
N ALA A 202 -38.90 -50.31 -35.03
CA ALA A 202 -38.32 -49.23 -35.84
C ALA A 202 -38.31 -47.89 -35.08
N GLN A 203 -39.34 -47.60 -34.28
CA GLN A 203 -39.36 -46.42 -33.41
C GLN A 203 -38.27 -46.48 -32.33
N LEU A 204 -38.06 -47.63 -31.69
CA LEU A 204 -36.99 -47.80 -30.70
C LEU A 204 -35.60 -47.65 -31.32
N GLU A 205 -35.38 -48.17 -32.54
CA GLU A 205 -34.13 -47.98 -33.28
C GLU A 205 -33.88 -46.50 -33.59
N GLN A 206 -34.92 -45.75 -33.98
CA GLN A 206 -34.82 -44.30 -34.17
C GLN A 206 -34.50 -43.55 -32.88
N MET A 207 -35.14 -43.92 -31.76
CA MET A 207 -34.84 -43.34 -30.45
C MET A 207 -33.40 -43.63 -30.01
N LEU A 208 -32.91 -44.86 -30.22
CA LEU A 208 -31.54 -45.23 -29.90
C LEU A 208 -30.51 -44.48 -30.76
N SER A 209 -30.81 -44.28 -32.06
CA SER A 209 -29.99 -43.47 -32.96
C SER A 209 -29.95 -42.00 -32.52
N ALA A 210 -31.09 -41.43 -32.12
CA ALA A 210 -31.16 -40.08 -31.56
C ALA A 210 -30.38 -39.95 -30.24
N LEU A 211 -30.43 -40.98 -29.38
CA LEU A 211 -29.62 -41.04 -28.17
C LEU A 211 -28.12 -41.05 -28.48
N ASP A 212 -27.65 -41.87 -29.42
CA ASP A 212 -26.23 -41.88 -29.83
C ASP A 212 -25.79 -40.52 -30.38
N GLN A 213 -26.58 -39.92 -31.27
CA GLN A 213 -26.27 -38.60 -31.82
C GLN A 213 -26.16 -37.54 -30.73
N LEU A 214 -27.11 -37.51 -29.79
CA LEU A 214 -27.11 -36.54 -28.70
C LEU A 214 -25.94 -36.77 -27.72
N ARG A 215 -25.59 -38.03 -27.42
CA ARG A 215 -24.41 -38.37 -26.61
C ARG A 215 -23.11 -37.94 -27.28
N ARG A 216 -22.95 -38.18 -28.58
CA ARG A 216 -21.77 -37.73 -29.35
C ARG A 216 -21.64 -36.22 -29.32
N GLN A 217 -22.75 -35.52 -29.51
CA GLN A 217 -22.79 -34.05 -29.45
C GLN A 217 -22.37 -33.54 -28.06
N ILE A 218 -22.97 -34.07 -26.99
CA ILE A 218 -22.65 -33.68 -25.61
C ILE A 218 -21.15 -33.88 -25.31
N VAL A 219 -20.62 -35.08 -25.59
CA VAL A 219 -19.22 -35.41 -25.31
C VAL A 219 -18.25 -34.49 -26.08
N THR A 220 -18.56 -34.20 -27.35
CA THR A 220 -17.74 -33.31 -28.20
C THR A 220 -17.76 -31.88 -27.66
N GLU A 221 -18.94 -31.36 -27.33
CA GLU A 221 -19.11 -30.02 -26.79
C GLU A 221 -18.49 -29.86 -25.40
N MET A 222 -18.58 -30.87 -24.53
CA MET A 222 -17.87 -30.91 -23.25
C MET A 222 -16.35 -30.85 -23.46
N GLY A 223 -15.79 -31.63 -24.39
CA GLY A 223 -14.37 -31.57 -24.72
C GLY A 223 -13.91 -30.18 -25.17
N GLY A 224 -14.70 -29.51 -26.02
CA GLY A 224 -14.46 -28.14 -26.45
C GLY A 224 -14.59 -27.12 -25.30
N LEU A 225 -15.52 -27.34 -24.37
CA LEU A 225 -15.71 -26.48 -23.20
C LEU A 225 -14.53 -26.61 -22.21
N LEU A 226 -14.05 -27.83 -21.95
CA LEU A 226 -12.85 -28.04 -21.11
C LEU A 226 -11.61 -27.37 -21.69
N THR A 227 -11.46 -27.32 -23.02
CA THR A 227 -10.36 -26.59 -23.67
C THR A 227 -10.51 -25.08 -23.51
N ALA A 228 -11.72 -24.54 -23.61
CA ALA A 228 -11.97 -23.12 -23.33
C ALA A 228 -11.72 -22.77 -21.86
N MET A 229 -12.12 -23.63 -20.93
CA MET A 229 -11.83 -23.48 -19.50
C MET A 229 -10.33 -23.47 -19.20
N ASP A 230 -9.54 -24.37 -19.81
CA ASP A 230 -8.07 -24.38 -19.67
C ASP A 230 -7.44 -23.06 -20.15
N TYR A 231 -7.87 -22.57 -21.31
CA TYR A 231 -7.38 -21.30 -21.86
C TYR A 231 -7.68 -20.11 -20.93
N VAL A 232 -8.93 -19.99 -20.48
CA VAL A 232 -9.35 -18.92 -19.55
C VAL A 232 -8.63 -19.03 -18.21
N GLN A 233 -8.47 -20.25 -17.68
CA GLN A 233 -7.76 -20.50 -16.43
C GLN A 233 -6.30 -20.07 -16.50
N LYS A 234 -5.60 -20.34 -17.60
CA LYS A 234 -4.21 -19.89 -17.80
C LYS A 234 -4.12 -18.36 -17.79
N ASN A 235 -4.96 -17.67 -18.55
CA ASN A 235 -4.98 -16.20 -18.55
C ASN A 235 -5.28 -15.63 -17.14
N LEU A 236 -6.19 -16.26 -16.39
CA LEU A 236 -6.55 -15.85 -15.04
C LEU A 236 -5.42 -16.08 -14.02
N THR A 237 -4.71 -17.20 -14.12
CA THR A 237 -3.70 -17.62 -13.12
C THR A 237 -2.28 -17.17 -13.44
N ASP A 238 -1.86 -17.27 -14.69
CA ASP A 238 -0.50 -16.96 -15.14
C ASP A 238 -0.32 -15.48 -15.45
N GLU A 239 -1.41 -14.76 -15.72
CA GLU A 239 -1.36 -13.33 -16.03
C GLU A 239 -2.03 -12.46 -14.96
N GLU A 240 -3.37 -12.45 -14.83
CA GLU A 240 -4.05 -11.52 -13.91
C GLU A 240 -3.66 -11.72 -12.43
N LEU A 241 -3.57 -12.98 -11.99
CA LEU A 241 -3.14 -13.30 -10.63
C LEU A 241 -1.64 -13.04 -10.43
N ALA A 242 -0.80 -13.26 -11.45
CA ALA A 242 0.62 -12.95 -11.40
C ALA A 242 0.86 -11.43 -11.33
N ASP A 243 0.11 -10.65 -12.11
CA ASP A 243 0.12 -9.19 -12.10
C ASP A 243 -0.35 -8.65 -10.74
N TRP A 244 -1.38 -9.25 -10.13
CA TRP A 244 -1.79 -8.93 -8.77
C TRP A 244 -0.69 -9.24 -7.75
N LYS A 245 -0.02 -10.39 -7.82
CA LYS A 245 1.11 -10.73 -6.94
C LYS A 245 2.24 -9.71 -7.08
N ARG A 246 2.54 -9.26 -8.31
CA ARG A 246 3.53 -8.21 -8.56
C ARG A 246 3.10 -6.86 -7.99
N ARG A 247 1.83 -6.48 -8.14
CA ARG A 247 1.29 -5.26 -7.52
C ARG A 247 1.33 -5.32 -5.99
N GLN A 248 1.01 -6.46 -5.39
CA GLN A 248 1.13 -6.67 -3.95
C GLN A 248 2.58 -6.49 -3.49
N GLN A 249 3.53 -7.03 -4.24
CA GLN A 249 4.96 -6.89 -3.97
C GLN A 249 5.42 -5.43 -3.99
N ILE A 250 4.99 -4.66 -5.00
CA ILE A 250 5.26 -3.23 -5.14
C ILE A 250 4.61 -2.42 -4.00
N ALA A 251 3.35 -2.72 -3.68
CA ALA A 251 2.63 -2.07 -2.58
C ALA A 251 3.31 -2.34 -1.23
N CYS A 252 3.87 -3.54 -1.01
CA CYS A 252 4.62 -3.86 0.20
C CYS A 252 5.83 -2.94 0.40
N ILE A 253 6.47 -2.46 -0.67
CA ILE A 253 7.61 -1.54 -0.61
C ILE A 253 7.23 -0.06 -0.74
N GLY A 254 5.94 0.27 -0.57
CA GLY A 254 5.44 1.65 -0.55
C GLY A 254 4.91 2.18 -1.88
N GLY A 255 4.85 1.34 -2.91
CA GLY A 255 4.23 1.69 -4.19
C GLY A 255 2.70 1.75 -4.13
N PRO A 256 2.01 1.98 -5.27
CA PRO A 256 0.58 2.24 -5.30
C PRO A 256 -0.29 1.13 -4.68
N PRO A 257 -1.29 1.44 -3.85
CA PRO A 257 -2.00 0.48 -3.00
C PRO A 257 -3.08 -0.35 -3.72
N ASN A 258 -3.12 -0.42 -5.05
CA ASN A 258 -4.19 -1.12 -5.78
C ASN A 258 -4.01 -2.64 -5.73
N ILE A 259 -4.44 -3.27 -4.63
CA ILE A 259 -4.26 -4.71 -4.33
C ILE A 259 -5.57 -5.43 -3.95
N CYS A 260 -6.74 -4.86 -4.26
CA CYS A 260 -8.02 -5.50 -3.98
C CYS A 260 -8.18 -6.82 -4.76
N LEU A 261 -8.67 -7.85 -4.08
CA LEU A 261 -8.84 -9.21 -4.62
C LEU A 261 -10.26 -9.48 -5.15
N ASP A 262 -11.22 -8.60 -4.93
CA ASP A 262 -12.65 -8.89 -5.16
C ASP A 262 -12.98 -9.31 -6.61
N ARG A 263 -12.34 -8.67 -7.61
CA ARG A 263 -12.53 -9.06 -9.02
C ARG A 263 -11.94 -10.43 -9.33
N LEU A 264 -10.73 -10.71 -8.84
CA LEU A 264 -10.09 -12.02 -8.98
C LEU A 264 -10.90 -13.11 -8.28
N GLU A 265 -11.38 -12.85 -7.06
CA GLU A 265 -12.25 -13.77 -6.32
C GLU A 265 -13.54 -14.05 -7.10
N THR A 266 -14.17 -13.03 -7.69
CA THR A 266 -15.37 -13.20 -8.51
C THR A 266 -15.12 -14.08 -9.73
N TRP A 267 -14.04 -13.80 -10.48
CA TRP A 267 -13.68 -14.57 -11.68
C TRP A 267 -13.28 -16.02 -11.36
N ILE A 268 -12.43 -16.21 -10.35
CA ILE A 268 -11.96 -17.53 -9.91
C ILE A 268 -13.14 -18.35 -9.37
N THR A 269 -14.02 -17.75 -8.57
CA THR A 269 -15.21 -18.43 -8.05
C THR A 269 -16.15 -18.82 -9.19
N SER A 270 -16.46 -17.91 -10.12
CA SER A 270 -17.33 -18.21 -11.27
C SER A 270 -16.80 -19.35 -12.14
N LEU A 271 -15.47 -19.41 -12.35
CA LEU A 271 -14.84 -20.49 -13.10
C LEU A 271 -14.88 -21.82 -12.31
N ALA A 272 -14.62 -21.78 -11.00
CA ALA A 272 -14.66 -22.94 -10.13
C ALA A 272 -16.06 -23.56 -10.06
N GLU A 273 -17.12 -22.73 -9.95
CA GLU A 273 -18.52 -23.17 -10.02
C GLU A 273 -18.82 -23.87 -11.35
N SER A 274 -18.42 -23.24 -12.45
CA SER A 274 -18.58 -23.78 -13.80
C SER A 274 -17.89 -25.13 -13.97
N GLN A 275 -16.68 -25.28 -13.41
CA GLN A 275 -15.93 -26.53 -13.46
C GLN A 275 -16.60 -27.65 -12.65
N LEU A 276 -17.07 -27.34 -11.44
CA LEU A 276 -17.79 -28.31 -10.61
C LEU A 276 -19.11 -28.74 -11.26
N GLN A 277 -19.84 -27.82 -11.89
CA GLN A 277 -21.07 -28.16 -12.60
C GLN A 277 -20.80 -29.11 -13.79
N ILE A 278 -19.76 -28.86 -14.60
CA ILE A 278 -19.37 -29.79 -15.66
C ILE A 278 -18.97 -31.15 -15.11
N ARG A 279 -18.26 -31.20 -13.98
CA ARG A 279 -17.93 -32.47 -13.33
C ARG A 279 -19.19 -33.23 -12.89
N GLN A 280 -20.20 -32.55 -12.35
CA GLN A 280 -21.48 -33.18 -12.01
C GLN A 280 -22.18 -33.74 -13.26
N GLN A 281 -22.15 -33.01 -14.38
CA GLN A 281 -22.72 -33.48 -15.65
C GLN A 281 -21.95 -34.71 -16.20
N ILE A 282 -20.62 -34.76 -16.06
CA ILE A 282 -19.81 -35.93 -16.44
C ILE A 282 -20.16 -37.15 -15.59
N LYS A 283 -20.37 -36.98 -14.28
CA LYS A 283 -20.88 -38.05 -13.40
C LYS A 283 -22.28 -38.49 -13.80
N LYS A 284 -23.15 -37.55 -14.19
CA LYS A 284 -24.49 -37.88 -14.68
C LYS A 284 -24.46 -38.71 -15.97
N LEU A 285 -23.50 -38.45 -16.87
CA LEU A 285 -23.27 -39.30 -18.04
C LEU A 285 -22.89 -40.74 -17.65
N GLU A 286 -22.11 -40.93 -16.57
CA GLU A 286 -21.80 -42.27 -16.04
C GLU A 286 -23.08 -42.99 -15.58
N GLU A 287 -23.96 -42.32 -14.83
CA GLU A 287 -25.24 -42.89 -14.41
C GLU A 287 -26.12 -43.28 -15.62
N LEU A 288 -26.19 -42.42 -16.63
CA LEU A 288 -26.96 -42.68 -17.85
C LEU A 288 -26.35 -43.83 -18.67
N GLN A 289 -25.03 -43.94 -18.71
CA GLN A 289 -24.33 -45.05 -19.36
C GLN A 289 -24.58 -46.38 -18.64
N GLN A 290 -24.65 -46.40 -17.31
CA GLN A 290 -24.98 -47.60 -16.53
C GLN A 290 -26.39 -48.13 -16.84
N LYS A 291 -27.35 -47.23 -17.13
CA LYS A 291 -28.73 -47.59 -17.51
C LYS A 291 -28.81 -48.13 -18.95
N VAL A 292 -28.18 -47.45 -19.91
CA VAL A 292 -28.24 -47.81 -21.34
C VAL A 292 -26.86 -47.63 -21.96
N SER A 293 -26.31 -48.69 -22.55
CA SER A 293 -25.04 -48.65 -23.28
C SER A 293 -25.00 -49.67 -24.42
N TYR A 294 -24.06 -49.48 -25.34
CA TYR A 294 -23.95 -50.25 -26.58
C TYR A 294 -22.52 -50.21 -27.13
N LYS A 295 -22.25 -51.07 -28.12
CA LYS A 295 -20.95 -51.08 -28.81
C LYS A 295 -20.73 -49.76 -29.54
N GLY A 296 -19.66 -49.04 -29.20
CA GLY A 296 -19.34 -47.74 -29.80
C GLY A 296 -19.97 -46.54 -29.08
N ASP A 297 -20.51 -46.74 -27.88
CA ASP A 297 -21.04 -45.69 -27.01
C ASP A 297 -19.96 -44.63 -26.70
N PRO A 298 -20.17 -43.35 -27.11
CA PRO A 298 -19.18 -42.30 -26.94
C PRO A 298 -18.91 -41.98 -25.45
N ILE A 299 -19.87 -42.27 -24.54
CA ILE A 299 -19.66 -42.03 -23.11
C ILE A 299 -18.54 -42.94 -22.58
N ILE A 300 -18.55 -44.23 -22.93
CA ILE A 300 -17.49 -45.17 -22.51
C ILE A 300 -16.12 -44.71 -23.05
N GLN A 301 -16.09 -44.25 -24.30
CA GLN A 301 -14.84 -43.92 -24.99
C GLN A 301 -14.17 -42.66 -24.44
N HIS A 302 -14.95 -41.63 -24.10
CA HIS A 302 -14.40 -40.30 -23.82
C HIS A 302 -14.52 -39.85 -22.37
N ARG A 303 -15.49 -40.36 -21.60
CA ARG A 303 -15.74 -39.90 -20.23
C ARG A 303 -14.51 -39.98 -19.31
N PRO A 304 -13.68 -41.04 -19.31
CA PRO A 304 -12.50 -41.08 -18.44
C PRO A 304 -11.54 -39.90 -18.65
N ALA A 305 -11.27 -39.55 -19.91
CA ALA A 305 -10.42 -38.40 -20.26
C ALA A 305 -11.08 -37.05 -19.91
N LEU A 306 -12.41 -36.94 -20.02
CA LEU A 306 -13.13 -35.73 -19.60
C LEU A 306 -13.07 -35.54 -18.08
N GLU A 307 -13.26 -36.62 -17.29
CA GLU A 307 -13.20 -36.59 -15.83
C GLU A 307 -11.77 -36.26 -15.34
N GLU A 308 -10.74 -36.86 -15.93
CA GLU A 308 -9.34 -36.55 -15.60
C GLU A 308 -9.04 -35.06 -15.84
N LYS A 309 -9.38 -34.55 -17.04
CA LYS A 309 -9.11 -33.16 -17.41
C LYS A 309 -9.85 -32.16 -16.52
N ILE A 310 -11.12 -32.39 -16.17
CA ILE A 310 -11.86 -31.46 -15.30
C ILE A 310 -11.34 -31.48 -13.85
N VAL A 311 -10.94 -32.66 -13.36
CA VAL A 311 -10.35 -32.79 -12.01
C VAL A 311 -9.01 -32.06 -11.94
N ASP A 312 -8.17 -32.16 -12.98
CA ASP A 312 -6.90 -31.45 -13.03
C ASP A 312 -7.09 -29.93 -13.13
N LEU A 313 -8.02 -29.45 -13.96
CA LEU A 313 -8.36 -28.04 -14.06
C LEU A 313 -8.78 -27.48 -12.70
N PHE A 314 -9.74 -28.14 -12.04
CA PHE A 314 -10.25 -27.72 -10.73
C PHE A 314 -9.16 -27.78 -9.64
N ARG A 315 -8.35 -28.84 -9.63
CA ARG A 315 -7.22 -28.98 -8.68
C ARG A 315 -6.22 -27.84 -8.84
N ASN A 316 -5.84 -27.52 -10.07
CA ASN A 316 -4.89 -26.45 -10.35
C ASN A 316 -5.46 -25.07 -10.02
N LEU A 317 -6.74 -24.84 -10.32
CA LEU A 317 -7.42 -23.60 -9.96
C LEU A 317 -7.46 -23.40 -8.44
N MET A 318 -7.85 -24.44 -7.68
CA MET A 318 -7.88 -24.42 -6.22
C MET A 318 -6.51 -24.12 -5.62
N LYS A 319 -5.43 -24.72 -6.15
CA LYS A 319 -4.05 -24.44 -5.72
C LYS A 319 -3.65 -23.00 -5.98
N SER A 320 -3.92 -22.48 -7.18
CA SER A 320 -3.61 -21.09 -7.54
C SER A 320 -4.43 -20.07 -6.74
N ALA A 321 -5.66 -20.42 -6.36
CA ALA A 321 -6.56 -19.57 -5.61
C ALA A 321 -6.16 -19.36 -4.14
N PHE A 322 -5.27 -20.18 -3.58
CA PHE A 322 -4.81 -20.04 -2.20
C PHE A 322 -3.61 -19.09 -2.11
N VAL A 323 -3.85 -17.88 -1.61
CA VAL A 323 -2.87 -16.78 -1.63
C VAL A 323 -2.68 -16.14 -0.26
N VAL A 324 -1.51 -15.51 -0.07
CA VAL A 324 -1.27 -14.61 1.07
C VAL A 324 -1.85 -13.24 0.72
N GLU A 325 -2.96 -12.86 1.34
CA GLU A 325 -3.63 -11.56 1.13
C GLU A 325 -2.87 -10.43 1.83
N ARG A 326 -2.40 -10.67 3.07
CA ARG A 326 -1.59 -9.72 3.84
C ARG A 326 -0.27 -10.36 4.24
N GLN A 327 0.82 -9.82 3.70
CA GLN A 327 2.17 -10.29 3.97
C GLN A 327 2.55 -10.15 5.46
N PRO A 328 3.51 -10.95 5.96
CA PRO A 328 3.97 -10.89 7.35
C PRO A 328 4.38 -9.47 7.76
N CYS A 329 3.76 -8.92 8.80
CA CYS A 329 4.06 -7.56 9.26
C CYS A 329 3.91 -7.44 10.78
N MET A 330 4.82 -6.69 11.42
CA MET A 330 4.72 -6.36 12.84
C MET A 330 3.78 -5.15 13.02
N PRO A 331 2.73 -5.23 13.85
CA PRO A 331 1.82 -4.09 14.07
C PRO A 331 2.51 -2.81 14.54
N MET A 332 3.63 -2.92 15.26
CA MET A 332 4.43 -1.78 15.73
C MET A 332 5.23 -1.09 14.61
N HIS A 333 5.39 -1.74 13.46
CA HIS A 333 6.17 -1.26 12.32
C HIS A 333 5.41 -1.50 11.00
N PRO A 334 4.23 -0.88 10.81
CA PRO A 334 3.36 -1.16 9.67
C PRO A 334 4.00 -0.81 8.31
N ASP A 335 4.89 0.19 8.30
CA ASP A 335 5.59 0.67 7.09
C ASP A 335 6.81 -0.21 6.70
N ARG A 336 7.03 -1.32 7.41
CA ARG A 336 8.16 -2.24 7.22
C ARG A 336 7.68 -3.70 7.21
N PRO A 337 6.78 -4.08 6.28
CA PRO A 337 6.38 -5.48 6.12
C PRO A 337 7.60 -6.34 5.75
N LEU A 338 7.48 -7.67 5.91
CA LEU A 338 8.53 -8.64 5.59
C LEU A 338 9.82 -8.54 6.42
N VAL A 339 9.91 -7.63 7.39
CA VAL A 339 10.98 -7.62 8.40
C VAL A 339 10.39 -8.03 9.73
N ILE A 340 10.85 -9.15 10.30
CA ILE A 340 10.31 -9.69 11.55
C ILE A 340 11.40 -9.72 12.61
N LYS A 341 11.14 -9.09 13.76
CA LYS A 341 12.03 -9.16 14.92
C LYS A 341 11.69 -10.39 15.77
N THR A 342 12.70 -11.18 16.12
CA THR A 342 12.56 -12.30 17.05
C THR A 342 11.97 -11.84 18.39
N GLY A 343 11.04 -12.64 18.95
CA GLY A 343 10.33 -12.32 20.18
C GLY A 343 9.23 -11.25 20.06
N VAL A 344 9.05 -10.62 18.89
CA VAL A 344 7.96 -9.65 18.64
C VAL A 344 6.82 -10.32 17.88
N GLN A 345 5.59 -9.96 18.23
CA GLN A 345 4.40 -10.46 17.54
C GLN A 345 4.27 -9.88 16.13
N PHE A 346 3.85 -10.71 15.19
CA PHE A 346 3.53 -10.30 13.83
C PHE A 346 2.22 -10.94 13.36
N THR A 347 1.62 -10.33 12.34
CA THR A 347 0.38 -10.79 11.73
C THR A 347 0.60 -11.23 10.29
N ASN A 348 -0.25 -12.14 9.82
CA ASN A 348 -0.33 -12.55 8.43
C ASN A 348 -1.78 -12.96 8.11
N LYS A 349 -2.22 -12.77 6.86
CA LYS A 349 -3.55 -13.20 6.41
C LYS A 349 -3.45 -13.97 5.10
N VAL A 350 -4.06 -15.14 5.05
CA VAL A 350 -4.27 -15.92 3.82
C VAL A 350 -5.73 -15.91 3.40
N ARG A 351 -5.99 -16.01 2.09
CA ARG A 351 -7.33 -16.01 1.50
C ARG A 351 -7.42 -17.11 0.44
N LEU A 352 -8.57 -17.77 0.37
CA LEU A 352 -8.94 -18.65 -0.73
C LEU A 352 -9.87 -17.90 -1.67
N LEU A 353 -9.43 -17.67 -2.91
CA LEU A 353 -10.19 -16.92 -3.92
C LEU A 353 -11.35 -17.72 -4.53
N VAL A 354 -11.45 -19.01 -4.23
CA VAL A 354 -12.64 -19.82 -4.51
C VAL A 354 -13.59 -19.70 -3.33
N LYS A 355 -14.65 -18.92 -3.51
CA LYS A 355 -15.56 -18.56 -2.42
C LYS A 355 -16.79 -19.47 -2.38
N PHE A 356 -16.63 -20.66 -1.81
CA PHE A 356 -17.74 -21.61 -1.59
C PHE A 356 -18.24 -21.56 -0.14
N PRO A 357 -19.53 -21.24 0.11
CA PRO A 357 -20.10 -21.25 1.46
C PRO A 357 -19.92 -22.59 2.19
N GLU A 358 -19.90 -23.70 1.45
CA GLU A 358 -19.71 -25.06 1.97
C GLU A 358 -18.33 -25.28 2.60
N LEU A 359 -17.34 -24.46 2.25
CA LEU A 359 -15.98 -24.53 2.81
C LEU A 359 -15.81 -23.71 4.10
N ASN A 360 -16.82 -22.95 4.50
CA ASN A 360 -16.76 -22.13 5.71
C ASN A 360 -16.51 -23.00 6.95
N TYR A 361 -15.49 -22.66 7.74
CA TYR A 361 -15.03 -23.41 8.91
C TYR A 361 -14.50 -24.84 8.65
N GLN A 362 -14.41 -25.28 7.38
CA GLN A 362 -13.92 -26.64 7.05
C GLN A 362 -12.39 -26.71 6.92
N LEU A 363 -11.74 -25.60 6.59
CA LEU A 363 -10.31 -25.59 6.26
C LEU A 363 -9.48 -25.15 7.47
N LYS A 364 -8.59 -26.03 7.94
CA LYS A 364 -7.65 -25.74 9.02
C LYS A 364 -6.27 -25.45 8.45
N ILE A 365 -5.92 -24.18 8.40
CA ILE A 365 -4.64 -23.70 7.90
C ILE A 365 -3.57 -23.89 8.98
N LYS A 366 -2.45 -24.52 8.64
CA LYS A 366 -1.24 -24.60 9.46
C LYS A 366 -0.17 -23.67 8.90
N VAL A 367 0.54 -22.96 9.78
CA VAL A 367 1.67 -22.11 9.42
C VAL A 367 2.99 -22.71 9.93
N CYS A 368 4.02 -22.69 9.09
CA CYS A 368 5.40 -23.03 9.43
C CYS A 368 6.39 -22.08 8.75
N ILE A 369 7.65 -22.11 9.17
CA ILE A 369 8.74 -21.31 8.57
C ILE A 369 9.83 -22.26 8.10
N ASP A 370 10.45 -21.95 6.96
CA ASP A 370 11.56 -22.70 6.36
C ASP A 370 11.30 -24.20 6.26
N LYS A 371 10.09 -24.56 5.80
CA LYS A 371 9.75 -25.94 5.47
C LYS A 371 10.77 -26.46 4.45
N GLU A 372 11.42 -27.57 4.76
CA GLU A 372 12.36 -28.26 3.86
C GLU A 372 11.57 -28.87 2.68
N SER A 373 11.22 -28.05 1.69
CA SER A 373 10.71 -28.50 0.39
C SER A 373 11.89 -28.72 -0.56
N GLY A 374 11.98 -29.89 -1.18
CA GLY A 374 13.13 -30.33 -2.00
C GLY A 374 13.54 -29.42 -3.18
N ASP A 375 12.78 -28.37 -3.48
CA ASP A 375 13.03 -27.45 -4.60
C ASP A 375 13.96 -26.27 -4.27
N VAL A 376 14.19 -25.95 -2.98
CA VAL A 376 15.03 -24.81 -2.57
C VAL A 376 15.91 -25.21 -1.39
N ALA A 377 17.14 -25.64 -1.67
CA ALA A 377 18.12 -25.84 -0.62
C ALA A 377 18.51 -24.48 -0.03
N ALA A 378 18.12 -24.24 1.22
CA ALA A 378 18.61 -23.11 2.00
C ALA A 378 20.14 -23.17 2.05
N ILE A 379 20.80 -22.00 2.03
CA ILE A 379 22.25 -21.92 2.14
C ILE A 379 22.72 -22.66 3.39
N ARG A 380 23.75 -23.50 3.21
CA ARG A 380 24.38 -24.23 4.31
C ARG A 380 24.91 -23.21 5.34
N GLY A 381 24.39 -23.25 6.56
CA GLY A 381 24.78 -22.34 7.65
C GLY A 381 23.77 -21.23 7.96
N SER A 382 22.63 -21.16 7.25
CA SER A 382 21.50 -20.30 7.61
C SER A 382 20.96 -20.60 9.01
N ARG A 383 20.53 -19.54 9.71
CA ARG A 383 19.81 -19.62 10.99
C ARG A 383 18.46 -20.30 10.75
N LYS A 384 18.03 -21.10 11.71
CA LYS A 384 16.70 -21.72 11.70
C LYS A 384 15.81 -21.08 12.76
N PHE A 385 14.53 -20.97 12.45
CA PHE A 385 13.54 -20.35 13.32
C PHE A 385 12.35 -21.27 13.54
N ASN A 386 11.69 -21.10 14.68
CA ASN A 386 10.43 -21.73 15.01
C ASN A 386 9.34 -20.68 15.18
N ILE A 387 8.14 -20.98 14.69
CA ILE A 387 6.94 -20.18 14.96
C ILE A 387 6.37 -20.59 16.32
N LEU A 388 6.17 -19.60 17.18
CA LEU A 388 5.46 -19.69 18.45
C LEU A 388 4.09 -19.00 18.33
N GLY A 389 3.17 -19.37 19.22
CA GLY A 389 1.79 -18.90 19.22
C GLY A 389 0.84 -19.88 18.53
N THR A 390 -0.28 -19.37 18.04
CA THR A 390 -1.33 -20.18 17.40
C THR A 390 -0.92 -20.54 15.97
N ASN A 391 -0.22 -21.67 15.81
CA ASN A 391 0.30 -22.15 14.52
C ASN A 391 -0.76 -22.79 13.59
N THR A 392 -2.02 -22.88 14.02
CA THR A 392 -3.12 -23.29 13.16
C THR A 392 -4.32 -22.37 13.31
N LYS A 393 -4.96 -22.01 12.20
CA LYS A 393 -6.16 -21.16 12.16
C LYS A 393 -7.19 -21.76 11.23
N VAL A 394 -8.45 -21.77 11.65
CA VAL A 394 -9.56 -22.18 10.78
C VAL A 394 -9.94 -21.01 9.87
N MET A 395 -10.10 -21.27 8.59
CA MET A 395 -10.58 -20.32 7.60
C MET A 395 -12.08 -20.10 7.76
N ASN A 396 -12.50 -18.84 7.74
CA ASN A 396 -13.89 -18.46 7.90
C ASN A 396 -14.29 -17.33 6.96
N MET A 397 -15.59 -17.15 6.79
CA MET A 397 -16.16 -16.04 6.04
C MET A 397 -16.10 -14.75 6.87
N GLU A 398 -15.45 -13.71 6.35
CA GLU A 398 -15.46 -12.37 6.98
C GLU A 398 -16.79 -11.63 6.77
N GLU A 399 -17.17 -10.77 7.71
CA GLU A 399 -18.41 -9.97 7.70
C GLU A 399 -18.32 -8.70 6.81
N SER A 400 -17.32 -8.59 5.93
CA SER A 400 -17.17 -7.45 5.01
C SER A 400 -18.25 -7.43 3.93
N ASN A 401 -18.47 -6.27 3.28
CA ASN A 401 -19.57 -6.05 2.31
C ASN A 401 -19.70 -7.14 1.22
N ASN A 402 -18.59 -7.78 0.84
CA ASN A 402 -18.59 -8.86 -0.14
C ASN A 402 -18.34 -10.24 0.46
N GLY A 403 -17.98 -10.37 1.74
CA GLY A 403 -17.60 -11.60 2.45
C GLY A 403 -16.44 -12.38 1.80
N SER A 404 -15.41 -12.74 2.56
CA SER A 404 -14.26 -13.48 1.99
C SER A 404 -13.86 -14.69 2.83
N LEU A 405 -13.44 -15.78 2.18
CA LEU A 405 -12.90 -16.96 2.86
C LEU A 405 -11.42 -16.74 3.19
N SER A 406 -11.14 -16.38 4.44
CA SER A 406 -9.78 -16.04 4.86
C SER A 406 -9.44 -16.55 6.26
N ALA A 407 -8.14 -16.59 6.56
CA ALA A 407 -7.62 -16.94 7.87
C ALA A 407 -6.54 -15.94 8.28
N GLU A 408 -6.81 -15.19 9.34
CA GLU A 408 -5.87 -14.21 9.89
C GLU A 408 -5.16 -14.76 11.14
N PHE A 409 -3.84 -14.75 11.09
CA PHE A 409 -2.96 -15.08 12.21
C PHE A 409 -2.46 -13.76 12.84
N LYS A 410 -2.77 -13.51 14.11
CA LYS A 410 -2.45 -12.23 14.79
C LYS A 410 -1.30 -12.31 15.81
N HIS A 411 -1.08 -13.48 16.40
CA HIS A 411 -0.18 -13.65 17.55
C HIS A 411 0.96 -14.62 17.24
N LEU A 412 1.53 -14.53 16.03
CA LEU A 412 2.70 -15.32 15.67
C LEU A 412 3.95 -14.64 16.21
N THR A 413 4.93 -15.43 16.63
CA THR A 413 6.24 -14.91 17.06
C THR A 413 7.34 -15.85 16.58
N LEU A 414 8.49 -15.32 16.18
CA LEU A 414 9.65 -16.14 15.80
C LEU A 414 10.64 -16.28 16.95
N ARG A 415 11.14 -17.50 17.16
CA ARG A 415 12.25 -17.80 18.06
C ARG A 415 13.34 -18.56 17.32
N GLU A 416 14.57 -18.09 17.46
CA GLU A 416 15.75 -18.75 16.89
C GLU A 416 15.95 -20.14 17.50
N GLN A 417 16.20 -21.15 16.66
CA GLN A 417 16.50 -22.50 17.08
C GLN A 417 17.98 -22.64 17.43
N ARG A 418 18.27 -22.68 18.74
CA ARG A 418 19.62 -22.89 19.26
C ARG A 418 19.84 -24.37 19.54
N CYS A 419 20.27 -25.16 18.54
CA CYS A 419 20.98 -26.45 18.69
C CYS A 419 21.17 -27.17 17.33
N GLY A 420 22.40 -27.60 17.06
CA GLY A 420 22.79 -28.49 15.96
C GLY A 420 24.19 -28.15 15.45
N ASN A 421 25.16 -29.06 15.64
CA ASN A 421 26.56 -28.95 15.20
C ASN A 421 26.73 -28.98 13.65
N GLY A 422 25.88 -28.27 12.91
CA GLY A 422 26.08 -27.97 11.50
C GLY A 422 27.04 -26.78 11.41
N GLY A 423 28.34 -27.07 11.32
CA GLY A 423 29.42 -26.14 11.53
C GLY A 423 29.20 -24.75 10.91
N ARG A 424 29.38 -23.72 11.74
CA ARG A 424 29.93 -22.43 11.30
C ARG A 424 31.36 -22.66 10.81
N THR A 425 31.53 -23.43 9.75
CA THR A 425 32.82 -23.51 9.06
C THR A 425 32.87 -22.31 8.14
N ASN A 426 33.84 -21.41 8.37
CA ASN A 426 34.21 -20.32 7.49
C ASN A 426 34.08 -20.72 6.02
N SER A 427 32.99 -20.31 5.39
CA SER A 427 32.91 -20.19 3.95
C SER A 427 32.64 -18.71 3.67
N ASP A 428 33.33 -18.16 2.67
CA ASP A 428 33.07 -16.83 2.11
C ASP A 428 31.63 -16.67 1.54
N ALA A 429 30.74 -17.63 1.80
CA ALA A 429 29.37 -17.74 1.31
C ALA A 429 28.29 -17.55 2.40
N SER A 430 28.66 -17.21 3.64
CA SER A 430 27.67 -16.91 4.69
C SER A 430 27.18 -15.47 4.53
N LEU A 431 25.90 -15.30 4.15
CA LEU A 431 25.24 -14.01 4.08
C LEU A 431 25.14 -13.37 5.47
N ILE A 432 25.17 -12.04 5.53
CA ILE A 432 24.94 -11.33 6.79
C ILE A 432 23.48 -11.50 7.24
N VAL A 433 23.23 -11.32 8.54
CA VAL A 433 21.91 -11.49 9.17
C VAL A 433 20.77 -10.77 8.45
N THR A 434 21.02 -9.61 7.85
CA THR A 434 19.99 -8.81 7.16
C THR A 434 19.81 -9.17 5.69
N GLU A 435 20.70 -9.97 5.12
CA GLU A 435 20.63 -10.49 3.74
C GLU A 435 20.07 -11.93 3.69
N GLU A 436 19.94 -12.58 4.85
CA GLU A 436 19.33 -13.90 4.97
C GLU A 436 17.81 -13.83 4.86
N LEU A 437 17.26 -14.61 3.93
CA LEU A 437 15.83 -14.64 3.61
C LEU A 437 15.19 -15.96 4.03
N HIS A 438 13.97 -15.86 4.56
CA HIS A 438 13.18 -16.99 5.06
C HIS A 438 11.78 -16.99 4.44
N LEU A 439 11.14 -18.16 4.40
CA LEU A 439 9.78 -18.30 3.86
C LEU A 439 8.81 -18.80 4.94
N ILE A 440 7.68 -18.10 5.08
CA ILE A 440 6.57 -18.58 5.90
C ILE A 440 5.59 -19.31 4.99
N THR A 441 5.36 -20.59 5.26
CA THR A 441 4.53 -21.50 4.47
C THR A 441 3.21 -21.76 5.18
N PHE A 442 2.13 -21.79 4.40
CA PHE A 442 0.77 -22.07 4.85
C PHE A 442 0.25 -23.31 4.13
N GLU A 443 -0.30 -24.25 4.89
CA GLU A 443 -0.76 -25.54 4.40
C GLU A 443 -2.18 -25.81 4.86
N THR A 444 -3.00 -26.39 4.00
CA THR A 444 -4.30 -26.97 4.37
C THR A 444 -4.67 -28.08 3.40
N GLU A 445 -5.62 -28.92 3.79
CA GLU A 445 -6.23 -29.90 2.92
C GLU A 445 -7.70 -29.55 2.72
N VAL A 446 -8.20 -29.70 1.48
CA VAL A 446 -9.61 -29.51 1.13
C VAL A 446 -10.20 -30.86 0.75
N TYR A 447 -11.35 -31.19 1.36
CA TYR A 447 -12.18 -32.31 0.99
C TYR A 447 -13.51 -31.78 0.44
N HIS A 448 -13.70 -31.82 -0.87
CA HIS A 448 -14.90 -31.29 -1.51
C HIS A 448 -15.38 -32.18 -2.65
N GLN A 449 -16.66 -32.58 -2.63
CA GLN A 449 -17.30 -33.45 -3.64
C GLN A 449 -16.48 -34.72 -4.00
N GLY A 450 -15.87 -35.37 -3.01
CA GLY A 450 -15.06 -36.58 -3.17
C GLY A 450 -13.63 -36.34 -3.68
N LEU A 451 -13.19 -35.09 -3.80
CA LEU A 451 -11.81 -34.75 -4.14
C LEU A 451 -11.05 -34.34 -2.86
N LYS A 452 -9.86 -34.93 -2.68
CA LYS A 452 -8.84 -34.43 -1.74
C LYS A 452 -7.84 -33.57 -2.49
N ILE A 453 -7.64 -32.33 -2.04
CA ILE A 453 -6.70 -31.37 -2.63
C ILE A 453 -5.86 -30.76 -1.51
N ASP A 454 -4.55 -30.95 -1.59
CA ASP A 454 -3.61 -30.28 -0.70
C ASP A 454 -3.28 -28.89 -1.26
N LEU A 455 -3.48 -27.87 -0.44
CA LEU A 455 -3.20 -26.48 -0.75
C LEU A 455 -1.99 -26.02 0.04
N GLU A 456 -1.03 -25.42 -0.66
CA GLU A 456 0.17 -24.84 -0.07
C GLU A 456 0.44 -23.48 -0.72
N THR A 457 0.74 -22.47 0.10
CA THR A 457 1.17 -21.15 -0.37
C THR A 457 2.23 -20.58 0.59
N HIS A 458 2.95 -19.55 0.19
CA HIS A 458 4.04 -18.97 0.97
C HIS A 458 4.01 -17.44 0.91
N SER A 459 4.53 -16.80 1.95
CA SER A 459 4.79 -15.36 1.94
C SER A 459 5.86 -15.01 0.92
N LEU A 460 5.99 -13.71 0.62
CA LEU A 460 7.24 -13.20 0.08
C LEU A 460 8.38 -13.45 1.09
N PRO A 461 9.65 -13.46 0.64
CA PRO A 461 10.76 -13.71 1.54
C PRO A 461 10.86 -12.66 2.64
N VAL A 462 11.14 -13.13 3.85
CA VAL A 462 11.18 -12.35 5.09
C VAL A 462 12.61 -12.27 5.60
N VAL A 463 13.00 -11.11 6.13
CA VAL A 463 14.25 -10.93 6.87
C VAL A 463 13.98 -11.02 8.37
N VAL A 464 14.73 -11.86 9.09
CA VAL A 464 14.57 -12.06 10.53
C VAL A 464 15.69 -11.39 11.32
N ILE A 465 15.33 -10.36 12.10
CA ILE A 465 16.25 -9.54 12.90
C ILE A 465 16.19 -9.87 14.40
N SER A 466 17.27 -9.55 15.11
CA SER A 466 17.37 -9.71 16.58
C SER A 466 17.18 -8.37 17.30
N ASN A 467 17.64 -7.27 16.70
CA ASN A 467 17.57 -5.94 17.28
C ASN A 467 16.98 -4.93 16.28
N ILE A 468 16.27 -3.93 16.78
CA ILE A 468 15.66 -2.88 15.96
C ILE A 468 16.70 -2.02 15.21
N CYS A 469 17.94 -1.94 15.71
CA CYS A 469 19.03 -1.25 15.00
C CYS A 469 19.36 -1.87 13.63
N GLN A 470 18.92 -3.12 13.38
CA GLN A 470 19.10 -3.81 12.10
C GLN A 470 17.98 -3.49 11.10
N MET A 471 16.89 -2.85 11.54
CA MET A 471 15.72 -2.54 10.72
C MET A 471 16.06 -1.79 9.42
N PRO A 472 16.92 -0.75 9.42
CA PRO A 472 17.25 -0.03 8.18
C PRO A 472 17.87 -0.95 7.12
N ASN A 473 18.85 -1.77 7.52
CA ASN A 473 19.54 -2.69 6.60
C ASN A 473 18.63 -3.86 6.16
N ALA A 474 17.82 -4.40 7.07
CA ALA A 474 16.85 -5.44 6.73
C ALA A 474 15.81 -4.91 5.73
N TRP A 475 15.33 -3.68 5.93
CA TRP A 475 14.42 -3.04 5.01
C TRP A 475 15.06 -2.80 3.64
N ALA A 476 16.34 -2.40 3.59
CA ALA A 476 17.08 -2.29 2.33
C ALA A 476 17.07 -3.59 1.53
N SER A 477 17.23 -4.74 2.20
CA SER A 477 17.17 -6.05 1.55
C SER A 477 15.77 -6.36 1.02
N ILE A 478 14.72 -6.01 1.77
CA ILE A 478 13.33 -6.13 1.30
C ILE A 478 13.07 -5.23 0.09
N LEU A 479 13.56 -3.98 0.10
CA LEU A 479 13.47 -3.07 -1.05
C LEU A 479 14.15 -3.66 -2.28
N TRP A 480 15.40 -4.11 -2.15
CA TRP A 480 16.20 -4.61 -3.28
C TRP A 480 15.60 -5.89 -3.89
N TYR A 481 15.16 -6.82 -3.03
CA TYR A 481 14.49 -8.04 -3.47
C TYR A 481 13.23 -7.71 -4.27
N ASN A 482 12.34 -6.91 -3.67
CA ASN A 482 11.01 -6.67 -4.23
C ASN A 482 11.02 -5.72 -5.42
N MET A 483 12.02 -4.85 -5.53
CA MET A 483 12.24 -4.03 -6.71
C MET A 483 12.64 -4.89 -7.93
N LEU A 484 13.58 -5.81 -7.76
CA LEU A 484 14.32 -6.42 -8.88
C LEU A 484 13.90 -7.85 -9.28
N THR A 485 13.10 -8.56 -8.47
CA THR A 485 12.62 -9.89 -8.85
C THR A 485 11.13 -10.06 -8.62
N ASN A 486 10.49 -10.82 -9.50
CA ASN A 486 9.12 -11.34 -9.34
C ASN A 486 9.11 -12.81 -8.88
N HIS A 487 10.29 -13.43 -8.71
CA HIS A 487 10.37 -14.81 -8.25
C HIS A 487 10.02 -14.85 -6.75
N PRO A 488 9.00 -15.60 -6.30
CA PRO A 488 8.51 -15.49 -4.92
C PRO A 488 9.32 -16.30 -3.90
N LYS A 489 10.18 -17.24 -4.34
CA LYS A 489 10.88 -18.21 -3.47
C LYS A 489 12.41 -18.11 -3.46
N ASN A 490 13.02 -17.07 -4.05
CA ASN A 490 14.48 -17.05 -4.20
C ASN A 490 15.18 -16.61 -2.90
N VAL A 491 15.22 -17.48 -1.90
CA VAL A 491 15.88 -17.17 -0.61
C VAL A 491 17.39 -16.95 -0.72
N ASN A 492 18.01 -17.38 -1.83
CA ASN A 492 19.44 -17.24 -2.08
C ASN A 492 19.80 -15.98 -2.88
N PHE A 493 18.86 -15.04 -3.03
CA PHE A 493 18.98 -13.83 -3.87
C PHE A 493 20.25 -13.01 -3.61
N PHE A 494 20.64 -12.84 -2.34
CA PHE A 494 21.82 -12.05 -1.97
C PHE A 494 23.16 -12.76 -2.16
N THR A 495 23.17 -14.03 -2.59
CA THR A 495 24.42 -14.71 -2.98
C THR A 495 25.06 -14.05 -4.21
N LYS A 496 24.22 -13.58 -5.14
CA LYS A 496 24.62 -12.81 -6.32
C LYS A 496 23.52 -11.78 -6.63
N PRO A 497 23.46 -10.67 -5.87
CA PRO A 497 22.37 -9.72 -6.00
C PRO A 497 22.41 -9.08 -7.40
N PRO A 498 21.26 -8.98 -8.10
CA PRO A 498 21.20 -8.31 -9.38
C PRO A 498 21.48 -6.81 -9.22
N VAL A 499 21.85 -6.20 -10.34
CA VAL A 499 22.08 -4.76 -10.47
C VAL A 499 20.76 -4.10 -10.84
N GLY A 500 20.39 -3.02 -10.13
CA GLY A 500 19.20 -2.23 -10.44
C GLY A 500 19.52 -1.05 -11.35
N THR A 501 18.52 -0.47 -11.99
CA THR A 501 18.67 0.81 -12.70
C THR A 501 18.28 1.98 -11.81
N TRP A 502 18.81 3.17 -12.10
CA TRP A 502 18.44 4.39 -11.41
C TRP A 502 16.94 4.68 -11.52
N ASP A 503 16.30 4.41 -12.67
CA ASP A 503 14.86 4.66 -12.83
C ASP A 503 14.04 3.87 -11.79
N GLN A 504 14.38 2.59 -11.59
CA GLN A 504 13.75 1.73 -10.58
C GLN A 504 14.06 2.20 -9.16
N VAL A 505 15.32 2.51 -8.87
CA VAL A 505 15.75 2.96 -7.54
C VAL A 505 15.10 4.29 -7.19
N ALA A 506 15.11 5.27 -8.09
CA ALA A 506 14.54 6.60 -7.90
C ALA A 506 13.05 6.54 -7.57
N GLU A 507 12.30 5.69 -8.29
CA GLU A 507 10.89 5.46 -8.04
C GLU A 507 10.67 4.89 -6.63
N VAL A 508 11.40 3.83 -6.27
CA VAL A 508 11.33 3.21 -4.93
C VAL A 508 11.71 4.20 -3.84
N LEU A 509 12.75 5.03 -4.04
CA LEU A 509 13.15 6.07 -3.09
C LEU A 509 12.02 7.09 -2.88
N SER A 510 11.36 7.53 -3.96
CA SER A 510 10.21 8.44 -3.87
C SER A 510 9.07 7.81 -3.07
N TRP A 511 8.79 6.52 -3.28
CA TRP A 511 7.79 5.76 -2.51
C TRP A 511 8.09 5.70 -1.02
N GLN A 512 9.36 5.66 -0.61
CA GLN A 512 9.70 5.65 0.82
C GLN A 512 9.28 6.96 1.51
N PHE A 513 9.33 8.08 0.79
CA PHE A 513 8.84 9.37 1.28
C PHE A 513 7.32 9.46 1.18
N SER A 514 6.71 9.10 0.05
CA SER A 514 5.25 9.22 -0.14
C SER A 514 4.41 8.22 0.65
N SER A 515 4.98 7.10 1.10
CA SER A 515 4.29 6.16 2.00
C SER A 515 4.29 6.63 3.45
N THR A 516 5.32 7.38 3.86
CA THR A 516 5.50 7.88 5.22
C THR A 516 4.94 9.31 5.39
N THR A 517 4.79 10.04 4.30
CA THR A 517 4.43 11.46 4.25
C THR A 517 3.39 11.72 3.16
N LYS A 518 2.89 12.94 3.00
CA LYS A 518 1.89 13.28 1.97
C LYS A 518 2.50 13.53 0.58
N ARG A 519 3.83 13.51 0.43
CA ARG A 519 4.51 13.74 -0.86
C ARG A 519 5.80 12.94 -1.01
N GLY A 520 6.10 12.53 -2.23
CA GLY A 520 7.36 11.90 -2.60
C GLY A 520 8.49 12.90 -2.84
N LEU A 521 9.50 12.45 -3.59
CA LEU A 521 10.64 13.25 -3.99
C LEU A 521 10.40 13.94 -5.34
N THR A 522 10.85 15.18 -5.48
CA THR A 522 10.84 15.90 -6.77
C THR A 522 11.99 15.43 -7.66
N ILE A 523 11.91 15.74 -8.96
CA ILE A 523 12.97 15.43 -9.92
C ILE A 523 14.30 16.06 -9.48
N GLU A 524 14.30 17.29 -9.00
CA GLU A 524 15.51 17.97 -8.52
C GLU A 524 16.15 17.26 -7.30
N GLN A 525 15.31 16.81 -6.36
CA GLN A 525 15.76 16.03 -5.20
C GLN A 525 16.33 14.67 -5.63
N LEU A 526 15.67 14.00 -6.57
CA LEU A 526 16.12 12.74 -7.14
C LEU A 526 17.45 12.90 -7.88
N THR A 527 17.61 13.90 -8.74
CA THR A 527 18.86 14.16 -9.46
C THR A 527 20.03 14.37 -8.50
N THR A 528 19.81 15.08 -7.39
CA THR A 528 20.85 15.27 -6.36
C THR A 528 21.24 13.95 -5.69
N LEU A 529 20.26 13.08 -5.41
CA LEU A 529 20.52 11.74 -4.88
C LEU A 529 21.23 10.84 -5.90
N ALA A 530 20.90 10.97 -7.18
CA ALA A 530 21.54 10.25 -8.28
C ALA A 530 23.02 10.61 -8.36
N GLU A 531 23.33 11.91 -8.37
CA GLU A 531 24.70 12.43 -8.37
C GLU A 531 25.49 11.91 -7.17
N LYS A 532 24.86 11.86 -5.98
CA LYS A 532 25.50 11.35 -4.78
C LYS A 532 25.85 9.86 -4.88
N LEU A 533 25.01 9.07 -5.55
CA LEU A 533 25.23 7.64 -5.74
C LEU A 533 26.16 7.34 -6.91
N LEU A 534 26.07 8.07 -8.01
CA LEU A 534 26.70 7.72 -9.30
C LEU A 534 27.83 8.66 -9.70
N GLY A 535 27.96 9.81 -9.04
CA GLY A 535 28.81 10.92 -9.47
C GLY A 535 28.11 11.80 -10.51
N PRO A 536 28.76 12.91 -10.93
CA PRO A 536 28.18 13.84 -11.90
C PRO A 536 27.87 13.19 -13.26
N CYS A 537 26.62 13.30 -13.70
CA CYS A 537 26.15 12.84 -15.01
C CYS A 537 25.07 13.79 -15.57
N VAL A 538 24.93 13.81 -16.91
CA VAL A 538 23.90 14.61 -17.60
C VAL A 538 22.53 13.93 -17.58
N ASN A 539 22.50 12.60 -17.70
CA ASN A 539 21.28 11.80 -17.65
C ASN A 539 21.55 10.49 -16.91
N TYR A 540 20.80 10.26 -15.83
CA TYR A 540 20.93 9.07 -15.00
C TYR A 540 20.03 7.91 -15.42
N SER A 541 19.15 8.10 -16.41
CA SER A 541 18.24 7.04 -16.86
C SER A 541 19.01 5.83 -17.39
N GLY A 542 18.61 4.63 -16.98
CA GLY A 542 19.29 3.37 -17.28
C GLY A 542 20.63 3.16 -16.57
N CYS A 543 21.15 4.13 -15.80
CA CYS A 543 22.41 3.95 -15.07
C CYS A 543 22.29 2.83 -14.02
N GLN A 544 23.32 2.00 -13.95
CA GLN A 544 23.34 0.81 -13.11
C GLN A 544 23.81 1.10 -11.68
N ILE A 545 23.12 0.53 -10.70
CA ILE A 545 23.43 0.64 -9.27
C ILE A 545 23.54 -0.77 -8.69
N THR A 546 24.67 -1.06 -8.06
CA THR A 546 24.90 -2.34 -7.38
C THR A 546 24.31 -2.32 -5.97
N TRP A 547 23.92 -3.49 -5.47
CA TRP A 547 23.52 -3.66 -4.06
C TRP A 547 24.57 -3.11 -3.09
N ALA A 548 25.85 -3.33 -3.41
CA ALA A 548 26.95 -2.89 -2.59
C ALA A 548 26.95 -1.36 -2.45
N LYS A 549 26.84 -0.61 -3.56
CA LYS A 549 26.81 0.85 -3.55
C LYS A 549 25.58 1.42 -2.82
N PHE A 550 24.45 0.71 -2.87
CA PHE A 550 23.21 1.12 -2.23
C PHE A 550 23.23 0.98 -0.71
N CYS A 551 23.68 -0.17 -0.18
CA CYS A 551 23.53 -0.50 1.24
C CYS A 551 24.77 -1.03 1.96
N LYS A 552 25.79 -1.55 1.26
CA LYS A 552 26.94 -2.25 1.87
C LYS A 552 28.19 -1.37 2.00
N GLU A 553 28.50 -0.64 0.94
CA GLU A 553 29.64 0.25 0.86
C GLU A 553 29.31 1.57 1.55
N ASN A 554 30.32 2.17 2.17
CA ASN A 554 30.20 3.52 2.70
C ASN A 554 30.21 4.53 1.56
N MET A 555 29.41 5.58 1.68
CA MET A 555 29.49 6.71 0.75
C MET A 555 30.89 7.35 0.78
N ALA A 556 31.31 7.94 -0.33
CA ALA A 556 32.63 8.56 -0.46
C ALA A 556 32.90 9.56 0.69
N GLY A 557 33.98 9.32 1.44
CA GLY A 557 34.38 10.16 2.58
C GLY A 557 33.45 10.10 3.80
N LYS A 558 32.57 9.09 3.91
CA LYS A 558 31.65 8.88 5.05
C LYS A 558 31.86 7.50 5.69
N GLY A 559 31.41 7.34 6.93
CA GLY A 559 31.47 6.08 7.69
C GLY A 559 30.16 5.27 7.69
N PHE A 560 29.28 5.50 6.71
CA PHE A 560 27.96 4.89 6.61
C PHE A 560 27.50 4.78 5.15
N SER A 561 26.60 3.83 4.87
CA SER A 561 26.05 3.59 3.53
C SER A 561 24.96 4.59 3.15
N PHE A 562 24.66 4.65 1.84
CA PHE A 562 23.66 5.55 1.29
C PHE A 562 22.28 5.31 1.89
N TRP A 563 21.82 4.05 1.88
CA TRP A 563 20.48 3.73 2.37
C TRP A 563 20.31 4.04 3.86
N VAL A 564 21.28 3.71 4.72
CA VAL A 564 21.19 3.99 6.17
C VAL A 564 21.09 5.50 6.44
N TRP A 565 21.79 6.32 5.67
CA TRP A 565 21.67 7.77 5.76
C TRP A 565 20.26 8.25 5.37
N LEU A 566 19.74 7.74 4.25
CA LEU A 566 18.43 8.15 3.73
C LEU A 566 17.28 7.68 4.65
N ASP A 567 17.32 6.46 5.16
CA ASP A 567 16.33 5.94 6.11
C ASP A 567 16.30 6.76 7.41
N ASN A 568 17.47 7.21 7.89
CA ASN A 568 17.53 8.11 9.04
C ASN A 568 16.94 9.50 8.76
N ILE A 569 17.07 10.02 7.54
CA ILE A 569 16.37 11.24 7.11
C ILE A 569 14.86 11.00 7.11
N ILE A 570 14.39 9.89 6.55
CA ILE A 570 12.95 9.55 6.53
C ILE A 570 12.40 9.47 7.95
N ASP A 571 13.12 8.84 8.88
CA ASP A 571 12.72 8.78 10.30
C ASP A 571 12.71 10.17 10.96
N LEU A 572 13.68 11.03 10.64
CA LEU A 572 13.71 12.42 11.12
C LEU A 572 12.52 13.22 10.56
N VAL A 573 12.20 13.06 9.28
CA VAL A 573 11.05 13.69 8.63
C VAL A 573 9.75 13.25 9.30
N LYS A 574 9.55 11.93 9.43
CA LYS A 574 8.36 11.34 10.02
C LYS A 574 8.07 11.86 11.42
N LYS A 575 9.11 11.94 12.27
CA LYS A 575 8.95 12.20 13.70
C LYS A 575 8.94 13.69 14.07
N TYR A 576 9.73 14.52 13.38
CA TYR A 576 10.03 15.88 13.86
C TYR A 576 9.58 17.00 12.93
N ILE A 577 9.52 16.76 11.61
CA ILE A 577 9.32 17.83 10.62
C ILE A 577 8.28 17.47 9.54
N LEU A 578 7.37 16.54 9.86
CA LEU A 578 6.39 16.00 8.92
C LEU A 578 5.52 17.08 8.28
N ALA A 579 5.01 18.01 9.08
CA ALA A 579 4.16 19.10 8.59
C ALA A 579 4.92 20.03 7.63
N LEU A 580 6.16 20.39 7.99
CA LEU A 580 7.02 21.26 7.18
C LEU A 580 7.40 20.59 5.84
N TRP A 581 7.64 19.28 5.85
CA TRP A 581 7.90 18.51 4.64
C TRP A 581 6.68 18.43 3.73
N ASN A 582 5.50 18.11 4.27
CA ASN A 582 4.27 17.96 3.50
C ASN A 582 3.87 19.23 2.75
N GLU A 583 4.18 20.40 3.31
CA GLU A 583 3.83 21.70 2.74
C GLU A 583 4.87 22.20 1.73
N GLY A 584 5.94 21.43 1.50
CA GLY A 584 6.96 21.77 0.51
C GLY A 584 7.92 22.87 0.95
N TYR A 585 7.94 23.25 2.23
CA TYR A 585 8.87 24.26 2.76
C TYR A 585 10.32 23.77 2.87
N ILE A 586 10.54 22.47 2.74
CA ILE A 586 11.86 21.85 2.83
C ILE A 586 12.35 21.45 1.45
N MET A 587 13.46 22.06 1.02
CA MET A 587 14.15 21.68 -0.21
C MET A 587 14.82 20.31 -0.06
N GLY A 588 15.38 20.02 1.12
CA GLY A 588 15.81 18.67 1.50
C GLY A 588 17.14 18.25 0.85
N PHE A 589 17.10 17.84 -0.41
CA PHE A 589 18.28 17.36 -1.14
C PHE A 589 18.75 18.39 -2.16
N ILE A 590 19.90 18.99 -1.89
CA ILE A 590 20.56 19.95 -2.78
C ILE A 590 22.08 19.91 -2.57
N SER A 591 22.85 19.90 -3.65
CA SER A 591 24.31 19.94 -3.59
C SER A 591 24.79 21.32 -3.11
N LYS A 592 25.95 21.38 -2.43
CA LYS A 592 26.53 22.66 -1.97
C LYS A 592 26.76 23.66 -3.10
N GLU A 593 27.11 23.17 -4.29
CA GLU A 593 27.33 24.00 -5.47
C GLU A 593 26.03 24.63 -5.96
N ARG A 594 24.96 23.83 -6.06
CA ARG A 594 23.63 24.31 -6.47
C ARG A 594 23.02 25.23 -5.42
N GLU A 595 23.17 24.90 -4.14
CA GLU A 595 22.77 25.72 -2.99
C GLU A 595 23.39 27.12 -3.10
N ARG A 596 24.70 27.21 -3.36
CA ARG A 596 25.37 28.50 -3.55
C ARG A 596 24.84 29.24 -4.77
N ALA A 597 24.61 28.55 -5.88
CA ALA A 597 24.13 29.15 -7.12
C ALA A 597 22.72 29.77 -6.96
N ILE A 598 21.82 29.15 -6.19
CA ILE A 598 20.45 29.67 -6.01
C ILE A 598 20.33 30.74 -4.93
N LEU A 599 21.18 30.70 -3.90
CA LEU A 599 21.17 31.70 -2.83
C LEU A 599 21.97 32.96 -3.18
N SER A 600 23.06 32.83 -3.93
CA SER A 600 23.93 33.98 -4.26
C SER A 600 23.23 35.18 -4.93
N PRO A 601 22.27 35.00 -5.86
CA PRO A 601 21.56 36.11 -6.47
C PRO A 601 20.37 36.65 -5.64
N LYS A 602 20.04 36.03 -4.50
CA LYS A 602 18.89 36.39 -3.67
C LYS A 602 19.21 37.51 -2.66
N PRO A 603 18.21 38.26 -2.20
CA PRO A 603 18.44 39.33 -1.22
C PRO A 603 18.97 38.77 0.11
N PRO A 604 19.77 39.54 0.86
CA PRO A 604 20.22 39.16 2.19
C PRO A 604 19.05 38.74 3.09
N GLY A 605 19.24 37.65 3.83
CA GLY A 605 18.25 37.04 4.69
C GLY A 605 17.33 36.02 4.02
N THR A 606 17.50 35.76 2.72
CA THR A 606 16.92 34.58 2.07
C THR A 606 17.63 33.31 2.52
N PHE A 607 16.86 32.29 2.90
CA PHE A 607 17.39 31.01 3.38
C PHE A 607 16.64 29.81 2.79
N LEU A 608 17.27 28.64 2.86
CA LEU A 608 16.67 27.35 2.49
C LEU A 608 16.94 26.29 3.54
N LEU A 609 16.14 25.23 3.52
CA LEU A 609 16.21 24.09 4.43
C LEU A 609 16.69 22.84 3.69
N ARG A 610 17.76 22.21 4.16
CA ARG A 610 18.31 20.98 3.56
C ARG A 610 18.75 19.95 4.58
N PHE A 611 18.86 18.70 4.16
CA PHE A 611 19.39 17.63 4.98
C PHE A 611 20.91 17.62 4.99
N SER A 612 21.48 17.21 6.12
CA SER A 612 22.92 17.02 6.26
C SER A 612 23.38 15.75 5.57
N GLU A 613 24.39 15.89 4.72
CA GLU A 613 25.07 14.75 4.09
C GLU A 613 26.15 14.13 4.96
N SER A 614 26.51 14.77 6.08
CA SER A 614 27.60 14.34 6.97
C SER A 614 27.12 13.64 8.24
N SER A 615 25.83 13.76 8.59
CA SER A 615 25.26 13.14 9.79
C SER A 615 24.73 11.74 9.48
N LYS A 616 25.25 10.73 10.17
CA LYS A 616 24.73 9.35 10.09
C LYS A 616 23.30 9.25 10.60
N GLU A 617 22.97 9.99 11.66
CA GLU A 617 21.68 9.93 12.36
C GLU A 617 20.56 10.70 11.66
N GLY A 618 20.88 11.31 10.52
CA GLY A 618 20.03 12.29 9.87
C GLY A 618 20.10 13.63 10.60
N GLY A 619 20.09 14.71 9.85
CA GLY A 619 20.01 16.05 10.43
C GLY A 619 19.47 17.03 9.41
N ILE A 620 18.83 18.08 9.89
CA ILE A 620 18.35 19.19 9.06
C ILE A 620 19.16 20.44 9.41
N THR A 621 19.52 21.20 8.39
CA THR A 621 20.21 22.48 8.53
C THR A 621 19.52 23.52 7.65
N PHE A 622 19.79 24.78 7.94
CA PHE A 622 19.41 25.89 7.08
C PHE A 622 20.65 26.68 6.68
N THR A 623 20.58 27.21 5.47
CA THR A 623 21.63 28.02 4.86
C THR A 623 21.02 29.31 4.38
N TRP A 624 21.68 30.43 4.65
CA TRP A 624 21.19 31.75 4.28
C TRP A 624 22.28 32.58 3.62
N VAL A 625 21.84 33.61 2.90
CA VAL A 625 22.72 34.58 2.23
C VAL A 625 22.80 35.88 3.03
N GLU A 626 24.02 36.39 3.19
CA GLU A 626 24.33 37.70 3.75
C GLU A 626 25.22 38.49 2.80
N LYS A 627 25.29 39.80 3.01
CA LYS A 627 26.29 40.66 2.37
C LYS A 627 27.20 41.19 3.46
N ASP A 628 28.50 41.05 3.26
CA ASP A 628 29.47 41.67 4.14
C ASP A 628 29.54 43.19 3.91
N ILE A 629 30.33 43.87 4.75
CA ILE A 629 30.57 45.31 4.66
C ILE A 629 31.17 45.77 3.32
N SER A 630 31.75 44.85 2.54
CA SER A 630 32.29 45.12 1.20
C SER A 630 31.27 44.87 0.07
N GLY A 631 30.05 44.47 0.43
CA GLY A 631 28.98 44.14 -0.51
C GLY A 631 29.12 42.74 -1.14
N LYS A 632 30.09 41.93 -0.68
CA LYS A 632 30.30 40.58 -1.19
C LYS A 632 29.33 39.62 -0.52
N THR A 633 28.70 38.79 -1.37
CA THR A 633 27.78 37.74 -0.94
C THR A 633 28.52 36.67 -0.15
N GLN A 634 28.06 36.41 1.07
CA GLN A 634 28.51 35.31 1.93
C GLN A 634 27.35 34.35 2.17
N ILE A 635 27.65 33.05 2.17
CA ILE A 635 26.66 31.99 2.40
C ILE A 635 27.09 31.23 3.65
N GLN A 636 26.22 31.24 4.64
CA GLN A 636 26.46 30.63 5.95
C GLN A 636 25.45 29.50 6.20
N SER A 637 25.90 28.46 6.90
CA SER A 637 25.06 27.34 7.33
C SER A 637 25.30 27.06 8.80
N VAL A 638 24.26 26.62 9.49
CA VAL A 638 24.38 26.12 10.87
C VAL A 638 24.80 24.65 10.90
N GLU A 639 25.36 24.23 12.02
CA GLU A 639 25.53 22.80 12.28
C GLU A 639 24.17 22.09 12.25
N PRO A 640 24.08 20.88 11.66
CA PRO A 640 22.79 20.20 11.51
C PRO A 640 22.14 19.84 12.85
N TYR A 641 20.84 20.13 12.95
CA TYR A 641 20.00 19.68 14.04
C TYR A 641 19.59 18.22 13.82
N THR A 642 19.89 17.38 14.81
CA THR A 642 19.53 15.96 14.80
C THR A 642 18.32 15.72 15.69
N LYS A 643 17.90 14.45 15.80
CA LYS A 643 16.79 14.02 16.66
C LYS A 643 16.99 14.45 18.12
N GLN A 644 18.23 14.51 18.61
CA GLN A 644 18.53 14.93 19.97
C GLN A 644 18.06 16.37 20.23
N GLN A 645 18.42 17.30 19.35
CA GLN A 645 18.03 18.71 19.49
C GLN A 645 16.54 18.94 19.19
N LEU A 646 16.00 18.23 18.19
CA LEU A 646 14.61 18.37 17.77
C LEU A 646 13.60 17.77 18.77
N ASN A 647 14.05 16.93 19.71
CA ASN A 647 13.22 16.51 20.85
C ASN A 647 12.96 17.65 21.84
N SER A 648 13.93 18.55 22.02
CA SER A 648 13.83 19.65 22.99
C SER A 648 13.10 20.87 22.44
N MET A 649 13.26 21.17 21.15
CA MET A 649 12.63 22.32 20.51
C MET A 649 12.21 21.98 19.08
N SER A 650 11.01 22.41 18.69
CA SER A 650 10.54 22.18 17.32
C SER A 650 11.39 22.94 16.31
N PHE A 651 11.55 22.39 15.11
CA PHE A 651 12.37 23.04 14.08
C PHE A 651 11.79 24.40 13.65
N ALA A 652 10.47 24.58 13.72
CA ALA A 652 9.82 25.85 13.44
C ALA A 652 10.15 26.91 14.51
N ASP A 653 10.13 26.53 15.79
CA ASP A 653 10.52 27.42 16.89
C ASP A 653 12.00 27.82 16.78
N ILE A 654 12.87 26.87 16.39
CA ILE A 654 14.29 27.16 16.11
C ILE A 654 14.41 28.21 15.01
N ILE A 655 13.75 28.03 13.86
CA ILE A 655 13.82 29.00 12.75
C ILE A 655 13.29 30.37 13.17
N MET A 656 12.16 30.43 13.86
CA MET A 656 11.53 31.69 14.27
C MET A 656 12.36 32.44 15.32
N GLY A 657 12.95 31.70 16.25
CA GLY A 657 13.75 32.22 17.36
C GLY A 657 15.23 32.41 17.05
N TYR A 658 15.74 31.95 15.91
CA TYR A 658 17.17 31.96 15.63
C TYR A 658 17.74 33.38 15.55
N LYS A 659 18.79 33.64 16.32
CA LYS A 659 19.53 34.91 16.33
C LYS A 659 21.02 34.69 16.15
N ILE A 660 21.70 35.67 15.56
CA ILE A 660 23.15 35.73 15.50
C ILE A 660 23.58 37.03 16.18
N MET A 661 24.67 36.96 16.93
CA MET A 661 25.31 38.14 17.47
C MET A 661 26.19 38.75 16.38
N ASP A 662 25.89 39.94 15.91
CA ASP A 662 26.73 40.62 14.90
C ASP A 662 28.03 41.17 15.51
N ALA A 663 28.91 41.73 14.67
CA ALA A 663 30.19 42.32 15.11
C ALA A 663 30.05 43.51 16.08
N THR A 664 28.82 44.01 16.30
CA THR A 664 28.48 45.07 17.25
C THR A 664 27.82 44.55 18.53
N ASN A 665 27.81 43.23 18.74
CA ASN A 665 27.15 42.54 19.86
C ASN A 665 25.62 42.70 19.89
N ILE A 666 24.99 42.99 18.74
CA ILE A 666 23.53 43.10 18.61
C ILE A 666 22.98 41.75 18.11
N LEU A 667 21.90 41.28 18.74
CA LEU A 667 21.18 40.08 18.30
C LEU A 667 20.32 40.39 17.08
N VAL A 668 20.73 39.89 15.92
CA VAL A 668 20.02 40.07 14.65
C VAL A 668 19.39 38.75 14.21
N SER A 669 18.23 38.82 13.56
CA SER A 669 17.60 37.65 12.90
C SER A 669 18.13 37.56 11.48
N PRO A 670 19.03 36.62 11.16
CA PRO A 670 19.52 36.49 9.79
C PRO A 670 18.49 35.86 8.86
N LEU A 671 17.50 35.14 9.41
CA LEU A 671 16.46 34.47 8.63
C LEU A 671 15.29 35.43 8.45
N VAL A 672 14.95 35.73 7.19
CA VAL A 672 13.84 36.64 6.84
C VAL A 672 12.91 35.99 5.81
N TYR A 673 13.45 35.50 4.70
CA TYR A 673 12.66 34.91 3.61
C TYR A 673 13.04 33.46 3.37
N LEU A 674 12.10 32.54 3.47
CA LEU A 674 12.27 31.19 2.95
C LEU A 674 12.26 31.21 1.41
N TYR A 675 13.20 30.52 0.79
CA TYR A 675 13.26 30.38 -0.66
C TYR A 675 11.92 29.83 -1.22
N PRO A 676 11.37 30.40 -2.31
CA PRO A 676 11.97 31.47 -3.11
C PRO A 676 11.88 32.85 -2.47
N GLU A 677 10.72 33.29 -1.98
CA GLU A 677 10.46 34.66 -1.47
C GLU A 677 9.30 34.68 -0.45
N ILE A 678 9.24 33.70 0.45
CA ILE A 678 8.15 33.55 1.43
C ILE A 678 8.61 34.13 2.78
N PRO A 679 7.91 35.11 3.38
CA PRO A 679 8.22 35.60 4.73
C PRO A 679 8.25 34.46 5.75
N LYS A 680 9.25 34.43 6.64
CA LYS A 680 9.40 33.32 7.60
C LYS A 680 8.18 33.15 8.50
N GLU A 681 7.50 34.24 8.86
CA GLU A 681 6.29 34.22 9.70
C GLU A 681 5.14 33.50 8.99
N GLU A 682 5.00 33.70 7.67
CA GLU A 682 3.98 33.04 6.85
C GLU A 682 4.24 31.53 6.75
N ALA A 683 5.51 31.15 6.54
CA ALA A 683 5.89 29.74 6.40
C ALA A 683 5.85 28.98 7.74
N PHE A 684 6.35 29.57 8.82
CA PHE A 684 6.63 28.86 10.08
C PHE A 684 5.75 29.28 11.27
N GLY A 685 5.11 30.44 11.22
CA GLY A 685 4.35 30.99 12.35
C GLY A 685 3.22 30.08 12.83
N LYS A 686 2.54 29.39 11.90
CA LYS A 686 1.46 28.42 12.21
C LYS A 686 1.93 27.16 12.96
N TYR A 687 3.22 26.86 12.95
CA TYR A 687 3.79 25.68 13.62
C TYR A 687 4.41 26.00 14.97
N CYS A 688 4.53 27.29 15.31
CA CYS A 688 4.99 27.72 16.62
C CYS A 688 3.80 27.71 17.58
N ARG A 689 4.02 27.29 18.83
CA ARG A 689 2.95 27.37 19.83
C ARG A 689 2.55 28.85 20.02
N PRO A 690 1.24 29.20 19.99
CA PRO A 690 0.82 30.53 20.41
C PRO A 690 1.41 30.80 21.79
N GLU A 691 1.95 32.01 22.01
CA GLU A 691 2.20 32.46 23.37
C GLU A 691 0.92 32.19 24.14
N ALA A 692 0.99 31.33 25.16
CA ALA A 692 -0.10 31.17 26.11
C ALA A 692 -0.41 32.59 26.57
N ALA A 693 -1.56 33.12 26.12
CA ALA A 693 -2.11 34.34 26.65
C ALA A 693 -2.06 34.18 28.18
N PRO A 694 -1.66 35.23 28.93
CA PRO A 694 -1.68 35.14 30.37
C PRO A 694 -3.07 34.66 30.76
N GLU A 695 -3.13 33.52 31.45
CA GLU A 695 -4.38 33.03 32.02
C GLU A 695 -4.97 34.22 32.79
N SER A 696 -6.13 34.70 32.33
CA SER A 696 -6.92 35.61 33.12
C SER A 696 -7.32 34.86 34.38
N GLU A 697 -6.61 35.11 35.48
CA GLU A 697 -6.94 34.57 36.80
C GLU A 697 -8.40 34.90 37.11
N MET A 698 -9.27 33.91 36.98
CA MET A 698 -10.62 33.98 37.51
C MET A 698 -10.56 33.54 38.98
N GLY A 699 -10.56 34.54 39.85
CA GLY A 699 -11.06 34.56 41.24
C GLY A 699 -10.86 33.32 42.11
N GLY A 700 -9.99 33.44 43.12
CA GLY A 700 -9.95 32.54 44.27
C GLY A 700 -8.99 33.04 45.36
N ASP A 701 -9.59 33.44 46.48
CA ASP A 701 -9.07 33.94 47.76
C ASP A 701 -7.57 33.87 48.12
N SER A 702 -7.16 34.96 48.77
CA SER A 702 -5.87 35.20 49.41
C SER A 702 -5.58 34.21 50.54
N THR A 703 -4.45 33.50 50.47
CA THR A 703 -3.42 33.34 51.51
C THR A 703 -2.47 32.17 51.17
N GLY A 704 -1.32 32.50 50.60
CA GLY A 704 -0.23 31.54 50.35
C GLY A 704 0.77 32.13 49.37
N THR A 705 1.95 32.51 49.86
CA THR A 705 3.04 33.05 49.03
C THR A 705 3.62 31.94 48.15
N ILE A 706 2.99 31.65 47.01
CA ILE A 706 3.59 30.82 45.95
C ILE A 706 4.36 31.78 45.05
N GLN A 707 5.69 31.77 45.16
CA GLN A 707 6.54 32.47 44.20
C GLN A 707 6.27 31.91 42.79
N PRO A 708 5.98 32.74 41.78
CA PRO A 708 5.86 32.25 40.41
C PRO A 708 7.23 31.78 39.94
N TYR A 709 7.34 30.50 39.57
CA TYR A 709 8.54 29.99 38.89
C TYR A 709 8.75 30.81 37.61
N LEU A 710 9.98 31.32 37.40
CA LEU A 710 10.34 32.03 36.19
C LEU A 710 10.12 31.12 34.98
N LYS A 711 9.23 31.53 34.09
CA LYS A 711 8.98 30.85 32.82
C LYS A 711 10.21 31.03 31.92
N THR A 712 11.09 30.03 31.90
CA THR A 712 12.28 30.02 31.06
C THR A 712 11.93 29.49 29.66
N LYS A 713 12.51 30.12 28.63
CA LYS A 713 12.49 29.63 27.25
C LYS A 713 13.91 29.67 26.71
N PHE A 714 14.35 28.55 26.14
CA PHE A 714 15.64 28.50 25.45
C PHE A 714 15.53 29.21 24.10
N ILE A 715 16.58 29.92 23.70
CA ILE A 715 16.71 30.58 22.39
C ILE A 715 18.06 30.19 21.80
N CYS A 716 18.07 29.74 20.55
CA CYS A 716 19.31 29.41 19.84
C CYS A 716 20.01 30.68 19.34
N VAL A 717 21.21 30.96 19.87
CA VAL A 717 22.04 32.11 19.48
C VAL A 717 23.44 31.64 19.06
N THR A 718 23.89 32.05 17.88
CA THR A 718 25.27 31.80 17.43
C THR A 718 26.16 33.03 17.69
N PRO A 719 27.24 32.93 18.51
CA PRO A 719 28.18 34.04 18.71
C PRO A 719 29.14 34.16 17.52
N THR A 720 29.31 35.34 16.93
CA THR A 720 30.34 35.58 15.90
C THR A 720 31.65 35.98 16.57
N ASN A 721 32.72 35.19 16.39
CA ASN A 721 34.08 35.64 16.73
C ASN A 721 34.76 36.14 15.46
N SER A 722 35.05 37.44 15.40
CA SER A 722 35.82 38.08 14.34
C SER A 722 37.31 37.78 14.51
N GLY A 723 37.84 36.83 13.74
CA GLY A 723 39.27 36.57 13.64
C GLY A 723 39.60 35.57 12.54
N ASN A 724 40.41 35.99 11.57
CA ASN A 724 40.88 35.19 10.42
C ASN A 724 41.33 33.77 10.80
N THR A 725 40.63 32.74 10.29
CA THR A 725 41.22 31.47 9.83
C THR A 725 40.23 30.75 8.90
N SER A 726 40.72 30.27 7.77
CA SER A 726 40.01 29.51 6.74
C SER A 726 39.60 28.08 7.15
N ASP A 727 39.63 27.76 8.44
CA ASP A 727 39.12 26.54 9.04
C ASP A 727 38.71 26.91 10.46
N LEU A 728 37.41 27.01 10.76
CA LEU A 728 36.79 26.90 12.09
C LEU A 728 35.29 27.24 11.94
N PHE A 729 34.44 26.25 12.26
CA PHE A 729 32.98 26.36 12.22
C PHE A 729 32.47 27.26 13.35
N PRO A 730 31.50 28.17 13.10
CA PRO A 730 30.79 28.87 14.17
C PRO A 730 30.00 27.87 15.04
N MET A 731 29.96 28.12 16.36
CA MET A 731 29.73 27.14 17.44
C MET A 731 28.56 26.15 17.32
N SER A 732 28.83 24.97 17.91
CA SER A 732 28.16 23.67 17.75
C SER A 732 26.98 23.36 18.72
N PRO A 733 26.09 22.40 18.39
CA PRO A 733 25.02 21.83 19.24
C PRO A 733 25.49 21.29 20.60
N ARG A 734 26.80 21.08 20.80
CA ARG A 734 27.38 20.64 22.08
C ARG A 734 27.12 21.60 23.25
N THR A 735 26.87 22.88 22.94
CA THR A 735 26.54 23.90 23.95
C THR A 735 25.11 23.73 24.49
N LEU A 736 24.18 23.26 23.66
CA LEU A 736 22.80 22.96 24.08
C LEU A 736 22.77 21.73 25.00
N ASP A 737 23.54 20.69 24.67
CA ASP A 737 23.65 19.47 25.50
C ASP A 737 24.27 19.77 26.88
N SER A 738 25.27 20.66 26.93
CA SER A 738 25.96 21.05 28.17
C SER A 738 25.08 21.91 29.10
N LEU A 739 24.23 22.77 28.54
CA LEU A 739 23.29 23.58 29.33
C LEU A 739 22.13 22.75 29.87
N MET A 740 21.70 21.71 29.14
CA MET A 740 20.63 20.80 29.56
C MET A 740 21.05 19.82 30.66
N HIS A 741 22.35 19.47 30.76
CA HIS A 741 22.85 18.61 31.84
C HIS A 741 22.99 19.33 33.19
N ASN A 742 23.18 20.66 33.19
CA ASN A 742 23.36 21.44 34.43
C ASN A 742 22.06 21.69 35.23
N GLU A 743 20.88 21.45 34.67
CA GLU A 743 19.61 21.55 35.43
C GLU A 743 19.22 20.25 36.15
N ALA A 744 19.87 19.11 35.83
CA ALA A 744 19.60 17.84 36.50
C ALA A 744 20.29 17.72 37.88
N GLU A 745 21.25 18.60 38.18
CA GLU A 745 21.96 18.66 39.47
C GLU A 745 21.70 19.99 40.19
N ALA A 746 20.45 20.25 40.56
CA ALA A 746 20.12 21.29 41.52
C ALA A 746 19.13 20.74 42.56
N ASN A 747 19.65 20.09 43.59
CA ASN A 747 18.89 19.71 44.78
C ASN A 747 19.18 20.72 45.91
N PRO A 748 18.18 21.23 46.65
CA PRO A 748 18.42 22.22 47.69
C PRO A 748 18.69 21.56 49.05
N GLY A 749 19.80 21.96 49.67
CA GLY A 749 19.96 22.07 51.13
C GLY A 749 20.12 20.78 51.95
N HIS A 750 21.31 20.61 52.55
CA HIS A 750 21.38 20.15 53.94
C HIS A 750 22.60 20.78 54.66
N LEU A 751 22.30 21.46 55.78
CA LEU A 751 23.27 21.95 56.76
C LEU A 751 23.96 20.79 57.50
N ASP A 752 25.23 21.04 57.84
CA ASP A 752 26.04 20.59 58.99
C ASP A 752 26.16 19.09 59.34
N SER A 753 27.38 18.56 59.23
CA SER A 753 28.14 18.07 60.40
C SER A 753 29.58 17.75 60.04
N LEU A 754 30.50 18.38 60.77
CA LEU A 754 31.92 18.10 60.86
C LEU A 754 32.20 16.64 61.28
N THR A 755 33.16 15.99 60.63
CA THR A 755 34.13 15.09 61.27
C THR A 755 35.41 15.03 60.45
N LEU A 756 36.50 15.53 61.04
CA LEU A 756 37.89 15.21 60.68
C LEU A 756 38.22 13.79 61.16
N ASP A 757 38.95 13.03 60.35
CA ASP A 757 40.21 12.34 60.67
C ASP A 757 40.49 11.29 59.57
N MET A 758 41.49 11.49 58.71
CA MET A 758 42.95 11.31 58.87
C MET A 758 43.41 9.95 58.33
N ASP A 759 44.31 10.04 57.35
CA ASP A 759 45.03 8.97 56.66
C ASP A 759 45.62 7.92 57.58
N VAL A 760 45.54 6.64 57.19
CA VAL A 760 46.70 5.72 57.17
C VAL A 760 46.53 4.72 56.04
N ALA A 761 47.52 4.71 55.14
CA ALA A 761 47.70 3.70 54.12
C ALA A 761 48.58 2.53 54.62
N SER A 762 48.43 1.40 53.91
CA SER A 762 49.44 0.37 53.62
C SER A 762 49.38 -0.92 54.47
N PRO A 763 49.99 -2.04 54.01
CA PRO A 763 49.20 -3.16 53.48
C PRO A 763 49.56 -4.51 54.14
N MET A 764 48.66 -5.48 54.05
CA MET A 764 48.95 -6.91 53.82
C MET A 764 47.67 -7.67 53.51
#